data_AF-C3XWB2-F1
#
_entry.id   AF-C3XWB2-F1
#
_cell.length_a   1.000
_cell.length_b   1.000
_cell.length_c   1.000
_cell.angle_alpha   90.00
_cell.angle_beta   90.00
_cell.angle_gamma   90.00
#
_symmetry.space_group_name_H-M   'P 1'
#
loop_
_entity.id
_entity.type
_entity.pdbx_description
1 polymer ?
#
loop_
_entity_poly.entity_id
_entity_poly.type
_entity_poly.pdbx_seq_one_letter_code
_entity_poly.pdbx_strand_id
1 'polypeptide(L)'
;MSLSLKPKESLTPPAGLAGKAPEVFQLQGSVSGEEEEDLQQICTPADAVNLTELEPSDGVLGVTCCVPPEKLDAVETTVTKRVKQRIAELSQRSGENGTCIRLEETPIVVLSGDELDAVIDVVVLAVNRGLDPRSTQENNSPPKWSFSGACSFSLTVVTTIGYGNLAPYTPGGQAFCVMYGSFGIPLTAVLLAKVAQGLSGLAVRIADRIRRSKPQWNPKGIRDVVRAFFVTLGLAVFLILPALTVSLVEGWNFLKSLYFMFVSLSTIGFGDYVAASQRDVNYSAAYQIVISAWILCGLAFLALVFDLITGGIEKVSGKILGQKTSVPLVINTWGFTNATEKGTVSIYGVETWTALRNDGSVLDAVEKGCTECEAQQCDFTVGYGGSPDEHGETTLDALIMDGTTLDVGAVADLRRVKNAISVARSVMEHTTHTMLVGEQASAFALEMGFAESDLHTHRSIEQWIAWNNKKCQPNYRKNVSPDPSKSCGPYKPLNPADWKETPSYSPHSDEFDHDTIGMIVIGANATAGGSSTNGALHKVPGRVGDAPIAGAGVYVDSEVGGAAGTGDGDITMRFLPSYQAVEYMRGGMAPEKACQLALSRIGKKYPNYHGALVCANIKGEYGAACHWPGLDKFPYSIRNPTVKSTTVEQVDCQQ
;
A
#
# COMPACT_ATOMS: atom_id res chain seq x y z
N MET A 1 3.70 11.37 -62.89
CA MET A 1 4.39 12.60 -62.45
C MET A 1 3.97 12.85 -61.00
N SER A 2 4.91 12.80 -60.05
CA SER A 2 4.67 13.23 -58.66
C SER A 2 5.27 14.61 -58.54
N LEU A 3 4.44 15.63 -58.39
CA LEU A 3 4.84 17.02 -58.16
C LEU A 3 4.28 17.44 -56.81
N SER A 4 5.15 17.61 -55.81
CA SER A 4 4.76 18.13 -54.49
C SER A 4 5.27 19.57 -54.36
N LEU A 5 4.38 20.51 -54.08
CA LEU A 5 4.68 21.88 -53.67
C LEU A 5 4.52 21.97 -52.16
N LYS A 6 5.59 22.24 -51.42
CA LYS A 6 5.54 22.46 -49.97
C LYS A 6 5.93 23.91 -49.61
N PRO A 7 5.19 24.59 -48.71
CA PRO A 7 5.66 25.81 -48.08
C PRO A 7 6.88 25.52 -47.22
N LYS A 8 7.86 26.43 -47.20
CA LYS A 8 9.13 26.27 -46.46
C LYS A 8 8.96 26.53 -44.95
N GLU A 9 8.06 25.81 -44.29
CA GLU A 9 7.98 25.80 -42.82
C GLU A 9 8.82 24.64 -42.27
N SER A 10 10.15 24.84 -42.23
CA SER A 10 11.11 24.23 -41.30
C SER A 10 12.48 24.11 -41.98
N LEU A 11 13.35 25.10 -41.78
CA LEU A 11 14.83 25.01 -41.80
C LEU A 11 15.37 26.43 -41.59
N THR A 12 16.18 26.61 -40.54
CA THR A 12 16.84 27.88 -40.19
C THR A 12 17.75 28.37 -41.34
N PRO A 13 17.70 29.65 -41.74
CA PRO A 13 18.54 30.15 -42.82
C PRO A 13 20.01 30.23 -42.40
N PRO A 14 20.98 29.97 -43.31
CA PRO A 14 22.40 30.19 -43.03
C PRO A 14 22.71 31.68 -42.81
N ALA A 15 23.68 31.98 -41.95
CA ALA A 15 24.05 33.33 -41.57
C ALA A 15 24.56 34.15 -42.78
N GLY A 16 23.80 35.19 -43.16
CA GLY A 16 24.20 36.14 -44.21
C GLY A 16 23.07 36.89 -44.92
N LEU A 17 21.81 36.47 -44.75
CA LEU A 17 20.65 37.05 -45.47
C LEU A 17 19.51 37.48 -44.53
N ALA A 18 19.84 38.15 -43.42
CA ALA A 18 18.84 38.80 -42.58
C ALA A 18 18.46 40.16 -43.19
N GLY A 19 17.33 40.25 -43.92
CA GLY A 19 16.76 41.54 -44.28
C GLY A 19 15.90 41.66 -45.54
N LYS A 20 15.73 40.63 -46.35
CA LYS A 20 14.75 40.61 -47.46
C LYS A 20 14.07 39.25 -47.50
N ALA A 21 12.75 39.21 -47.31
CA ALA A 21 11.97 37.97 -47.43
C ALA A 21 12.18 37.37 -48.84
N PRO A 22 12.06 36.04 -48.99
CA PRO A 22 10.86 35.61 -49.72
C PRO A 22 10.27 34.27 -49.24
N GLU A 23 8.96 34.12 -49.40
CA GLU A 23 8.32 32.81 -49.51
C GLU A 23 8.94 32.07 -50.69
N VAL A 24 9.48 30.88 -50.44
CA VAL A 24 10.11 30.03 -51.46
C VAL A 24 9.44 28.67 -51.38
N PHE A 25 9.00 28.14 -52.53
CA PHE A 25 8.35 26.84 -52.62
C PHE A 25 9.35 25.77 -53.06
N GLN A 26 9.29 24.60 -52.44
CA GLN A 26 10.12 23.45 -52.82
C GLN A 26 9.35 22.59 -53.82
N LEU A 27 9.91 22.40 -55.02
CA LEU A 27 9.46 21.41 -56.00
C LEU A 27 10.28 20.12 -55.84
N GLN A 28 9.60 18.98 -55.68
CA GLN A 28 10.21 17.65 -55.76
C GLN A 28 9.51 16.79 -56.81
N GLY A 29 10.28 16.16 -57.69
CA GLY A 29 9.78 15.19 -58.66
C GLY A 29 10.87 14.27 -59.20
N SER A 30 10.49 13.04 -59.54
CA SER A 30 11.31 12.09 -60.32
C SER A 30 10.97 12.25 -61.80
N VAL A 31 11.95 12.60 -62.63
CA VAL A 31 11.74 13.00 -64.02
C VAL A 31 12.80 12.33 -64.90
N SER A 32 12.45 11.88 -66.12
CA SER A 32 13.39 11.22 -67.03
C SER A 32 13.22 11.70 -68.46
N GLY A 33 14.32 12.05 -69.14
CA GLY A 33 14.34 12.41 -70.58
C GLY A 33 14.11 13.90 -70.84
N GLU A 34 13.46 14.24 -71.96
CA GLU A 34 13.15 15.63 -72.41
C GLU A 34 12.43 16.49 -71.35
N GLU A 35 11.92 15.87 -70.30
CA GLU A 35 11.25 16.48 -69.16
C GLU A 35 12.23 17.19 -68.18
N GLU A 36 13.52 16.85 -68.20
CA GLU A 36 14.56 17.49 -67.36
C GLU A 36 15.00 18.86 -67.93
N GLU A 37 15.01 19.02 -69.26
CA GLU A 37 15.43 20.25 -69.95
C GLU A 37 14.50 21.44 -69.70
N ASP A 38 13.18 21.21 -69.59
CA ASP A 38 12.21 22.28 -69.34
C ASP A 38 12.22 22.76 -67.89
N LEU A 39 12.47 21.87 -66.92
CA LEU A 39 12.64 22.23 -65.51
C LEU A 39 13.96 23.00 -65.30
N GLN A 40 15.01 22.63 -66.04
CA GLN A 40 16.29 23.36 -66.07
C GLN A 40 16.18 24.75 -66.74
N GLN A 41 15.20 25.00 -67.62
CA GLN A 41 14.94 26.35 -68.16
C GLN A 41 14.28 27.29 -67.16
N ILE A 42 13.49 26.78 -66.22
CA ILE A 42 12.83 27.58 -65.17
C ILE A 42 13.79 27.86 -64.00
N CYS A 43 14.62 26.87 -63.67
CA CYS A 43 15.62 26.92 -62.59
C CYS A 43 17.00 27.30 -63.12
N THR A 44 17.36 28.59 -63.00
CA THR A 44 18.69 29.05 -63.38
C THR A 44 19.73 28.63 -62.33
N PRO A 45 21.04 28.51 -62.66
CA PRO A 45 22.08 28.14 -61.70
C PRO A 45 22.20 29.06 -60.47
N ALA A 46 21.62 30.26 -60.54
CA ALA A 46 21.55 31.20 -59.42
C ALA A 46 20.41 30.89 -58.41
N ASP A 47 19.39 30.13 -58.83
CA ASP A 47 18.23 29.71 -58.02
C ASP A 47 18.45 28.33 -57.35
N ALA A 48 19.52 27.63 -57.75
CA ALA A 48 19.95 26.36 -57.17
C ALA A 48 20.80 26.63 -55.91
N VAL A 49 20.18 26.52 -54.73
CA VAL A 49 20.95 26.54 -53.47
C VAL A 49 21.81 25.27 -53.43
N ASN A 50 23.12 25.44 -53.31
CA ASN A 50 24.08 24.34 -53.12
C ASN A 50 23.82 23.66 -51.77
N LEU A 51 22.89 22.70 -51.74
CA LEU A 51 22.68 21.80 -50.61
C LEU A 51 23.58 20.57 -50.81
N THR A 52 24.89 20.76 -50.61
CA THR A 52 25.86 19.65 -50.56
C THR A 52 25.96 18.97 -49.20
N GLU A 53 24.96 19.11 -48.32
CA GLU A 53 24.90 18.37 -47.05
C GLU A 53 23.50 17.80 -46.83
N LEU A 54 23.16 16.76 -47.58
CA LEU A 54 22.20 15.73 -47.20
C LEU A 54 22.52 14.52 -48.08
N GLU A 55 23.14 13.49 -47.50
CA GLU A 55 23.38 12.24 -48.22
C GLU A 55 22.05 11.64 -48.69
N PRO A 56 21.96 11.13 -49.93
CA PRO A 56 20.78 10.44 -50.42
C PRO A 56 20.74 9.03 -49.82
N SER A 57 19.72 8.72 -49.03
CA SER A 57 19.48 7.34 -48.57
C SER A 57 18.87 6.44 -49.65
N ASP A 58 18.39 6.99 -50.77
CA ASP A 58 17.81 6.19 -51.84
C ASP A 58 18.19 6.83 -53.19
N GLY A 59 18.95 6.09 -54.01
CA GLY A 59 19.60 6.55 -55.24
C GLY A 59 18.67 6.99 -56.38
N VAL A 60 17.90 8.06 -56.16
CA VAL A 60 17.12 8.77 -57.17
C VAL A 60 17.66 10.19 -57.27
N LEU A 61 18.30 10.53 -58.39
CA LEU A 61 18.67 11.92 -58.71
C LEU A 61 17.38 12.73 -58.90
N GLY A 62 16.94 13.43 -57.86
CA GLY A 62 15.84 14.39 -57.92
C GLY A 62 16.37 15.82 -57.97
N VAL A 63 15.99 16.58 -59.00
CA VAL A 63 16.31 18.02 -59.07
C VAL A 63 15.46 18.75 -58.03
N THR A 64 16.10 19.35 -57.04
CA THR A 64 15.43 20.18 -56.02
C THR A 64 15.77 21.64 -56.28
N CYS A 65 14.76 22.49 -56.49
CA CYS A 65 14.95 23.90 -56.85
C CYS A 65 14.01 24.81 -56.06
N CYS A 66 14.51 26.00 -55.72
CA CYS A 66 13.81 27.05 -54.98
C CYS A 66 13.28 28.09 -55.97
N VAL A 67 11.95 28.19 -56.14
CA VAL A 67 11.35 29.09 -57.14
C VAL A 67 10.82 30.38 -56.46
N PRO A 68 11.19 31.59 -56.93
CA PRO A 68 10.64 32.85 -56.42
C PRO A 68 9.15 33.06 -56.77
N PRO A 69 8.38 33.82 -55.96
CA PRO A 69 6.94 34.04 -56.16
C PRO A 69 6.56 34.57 -57.55
N GLU A 70 7.40 35.43 -58.12
CA GLU A 70 7.21 36.05 -59.44
C GLU A 70 7.38 35.10 -60.64
N LYS A 71 7.82 33.85 -60.41
CA LYS A 71 7.87 32.77 -61.42
C LYS A 71 6.81 31.69 -61.21
N LEU A 72 5.95 31.78 -60.17
CA LEU A 72 4.91 30.77 -59.92
C LEU A 72 3.89 30.66 -61.05
N ASP A 73 3.48 31.80 -61.64
CA ASP A 73 2.55 31.81 -62.79
C ASP A 73 3.12 31.02 -63.98
N ALA A 74 4.43 31.00 -64.19
CA ALA A 74 5.06 30.25 -65.28
C ALA A 74 5.08 28.73 -65.00
N VAL A 75 5.27 28.33 -63.73
CA VAL A 75 5.19 26.93 -63.28
C VAL A 75 3.74 26.45 -63.36
N GLU A 76 2.80 27.24 -62.85
CA GLU A 76 1.37 26.96 -62.92
C GLU A 76 0.90 26.91 -64.38
N THR A 77 1.35 27.83 -65.24
CA THR A 77 1.02 27.81 -66.68
C THR A 77 1.62 26.61 -67.39
N THR A 78 2.83 26.15 -67.05
CA THR A 78 3.47 25.00 -67.69
C THR A 78 2.85 23.66 -67.25
N VAL A 79 2.58 23.51 -65.94
CA VAL A 79 1.86 22.36 -65.39
C VAL A 79 0.42 22.34 -65.90
N THR A 80 -0.28 23.47 -65.87
CA THR A 80 -1.65 23.61 -66.38
C THR A 80 -1.72 23.40 -67.88
N LYS A 81 -0.74 23.86 -68.67
CA LYS A 81 -0.66 23.61 -70.12
C LYS A 81 -0.45 22.13 -70.40
N ARG A 82 0.42 21.43 -69.66
CA ARG A 82 0.66 19.98 -69.85
C ARG A 82 -0.49 19.11 -69.36
N VAL A 83 -1.11 19.46 -68.24
CA VAL A 83 -2.35 18.81 -67.77
C VAL A 83 -3.47 19.04 -68.78
N LYS A 84 -3.65 20.27 -69.29
CA LYS A 84 -4.62 20.57 -70.36
C LYS A 84 -4.29 19.87 -71.68
N GLN A 85 -3.02 19.70 -72.03
CA GLN A 85 -2.59 19.03 -73.27
C GLN A 85 -2.79 17.51 -73.18
N ARG A 86 -2.53 16.90 -72.02
CA ARG A 86 -2.82 15.48 -71.76
C ARG A 86 -4.33 15.23 -71.64
N ILE A 87 -5.08 16.15 -71.03
CA ILE A 87 -6.55 16.14 -71.00
C ILE A 87 -7.12 16.34 -72.41
N ALA A 88 -6.53 17.19 -73.27
CA ALA A 88 -6.96 17.41 -74.64
C ALA A 88 -6.67 16.19 -75.55
N GLU A 89 -5.53 15.52 -75.37
CA GLU A 89 -5.20 14.25 -76.03
C GLU A 89 -6.14 13.11 -75.60
N LEU A 90 -6.61 13.11 -74.34
CA LEU A 90 -7.54 12.12 -73.80
C LEU A 90 -9.03 12.46 -74.08
N SER A 91 -9.36 13.75 -74.23
CA SER A 91 -10.68 14.29 -74.59
C SER A 91 -11.06 14.00 -76.04
N GLN A 92 -10.08 13.91 -76.95
CA GLN A 92 -10.33 13.49 -78.34
C GLN A 92 -10.82 12.02 -78.47
N ARG A 93 -10.95 11.27 -77.37
CA ARG A 93 -11.42 9.87 -77.38
C ARG A 93 -12.68 9.57 -76.54
N SER A 94 -13.40 10.55 -75.98
CA SER A 94 -14.62 10.25 -75.20
C SER A 94 -15.76 11.22 -75.47
N GLY A 95 -16.93 10.66 -75.82
CA GLY A 95 -18.19 11.36 -76.05
C GLY A 95 -18.85 11.91 -74.80
N GLU A 96 -19.84 12.76 -75.05
CA GLU A 96 -20.53 13.71 -74.17
C GLU A 96 -21.21 13.06 -72.93
N ASN A 97 -20.52 13.13 -71.79
CA ASN A 97 -21.04 13.43 -70.45
C ASN A 97 -19.95 13.08 -69.42
N GLY A 98 -19.02 14.01 -69.24
CA GLY A 98 -17.80 13.85 -68.44
C GLY A 98 -18.06 13.82 -66.93
N THR A 99 -17.67 12.71 -66.29
CA THR A 99 -17.35 12.56 -64.85
C THR A 99 -16.64 11.22 -64.57
N CYS A 100 -16.68 10.25 -65.50
CA CYS A 100 -15.91 8.99 -65.43
C CYS A 100 -15.14 8.73 -66.73
N ILE A 101 -13.86 8.37 -66.61
CA ILE A 101 -13.08 7.79 -67.72
C ILE A 101 -13.13 6.25 -67.54
N ARG A 102 -13.80 5.54 -68.46
CA ARG A 102 -13.80 4.08 -68.47
C ARG A 102 -12.55 3.56 -69.17
N LEU A 103 -11.62 2.97 -68.41
CA LEU A 103 -10.65 2.01 -68.94
C LEU A 103 -11.27 0.61 -68.85
N GLU A 104 -10.91 -0.31 -69.75
CA GLU A 104 -11.53 -1.64 -69.89
C GLU A 104 -11.52 -2.49 -68.60
N GLU A 105 -10.72 -2.13 -67.59
CA GLU A 105 -10.70 -2.86 -66.30
C GLU A 105 -10.78 -2.00 -65.02
N THR A 106 -10.70 -0.66 -65.09
CA THR A 106 -10.84 0.19 -63.89
C THR A 106 -11.39 1.59 -64.22
N PRO A 107 -12.51 2.01 -63.61
CA PRO A 107 -13.02 3.37 -63.78
C PRO A 107 -12.16 4.37 -63.00
N ILE A 108 -11.73 5.45 -63.67
CA ILE A 108 -11.08 6.59 -63.01
C ILE A 108 -12.15 7.65 -62.76
N VAL A 109 -12.35 7.99 -61.49
CA VAL A 109 -13.25 9.07 -61.02
C VAL A 109 -12.38 10.28 -60.67
N VAL A 110 -12.68 11.42 -61.27
CA VAL A 110 -12.02 12.70 -60.97
C VAL A 110 -12.95 13.51 -60.10
N LEU A 111 -12.58 13.73 -58.84
CA LEU A 111 -13.33 14.55 -57.88
C LEU A 111 -12.67 15.93 -57.76
N SER A 112 -13.47 16.99 -57.69
CA SER A 112 -13.03 18.30 -57.21
C SER A 112 -12.73 18.25 -55.70
N GLY A 113 -12.05 19.27 -55.16
CA GLY A 113 -11.74 19.34 -53.72
C GLY A 113 -12.99 19.22 -52.84
N ASP A 114 -14.05 19.98 -53.18
CA ASP A 114 -15.32 19.97 -52.45
C ASP A 114 -16.04 18.61 -52.52
N GLU A 115 -15.94 17.90 -53.65
CA GLU A 115 -16.53 16.57 -53.81
C GLU A 115 -15.75 15.49 -53.05
N LEU A 116 -14.41 15.63 -52.97
CA LEU A 116 -13.59 14.75 -52.15
C LEU A 116 -13.91 14.94 -50.66
N ASP A 117 -14.05 16.19 -50.21
CA ASP A 117 -14.43 16.50 -48.83
C ASP A 117 -15.81 15.92 -48.50
N ALA A 118 -16.79 16.04 -49.40
CA ALA A 118 -18.11 15.43 -49.22
C ALA A 118 -18.06 13.90 -49.11
N VAL A 119 -17.21 13.23 -49.90
CA VAL A 119 -17.01 11.78 -49.80
C VAL A 119 -16.34 11.41 -48.47
N ILE A 120 -15.33 12.17 -48.05
CA ILE A 120 -14.65 11.98 -46.77
C ILE A 120 -15.65 12.16 -45.62
N ASP A 121 -16.50 13.18 -45.65
CA ASP A 121 -17.53 13.42 -44.62
C ASP A 121 -18.51 12.25 -44.50
N VAL A 122 -18.95 11.69 -45.62
CA VAL A 122 -19.83 10.51 -45.64
C VAL A 122 -19.11 9.28 -45.08
N VAL A 123 -17.84 9.09 -45.44
CA VAL A 123 -17.01 7.99 -44.93
C VAL A 123 -16.78 8.14 -43.42
N VAL A 124 -16.45 9.34 -42.95
CA VAL A 124 -16.27 9.66 -41.53
C VAL A 124 -17.57 9.44 -40.76
N LEU A 125 -18.71 9.90 -41.30
CA LEU A 125 -20.03 9.66 -40.71
C LEU A 125 -20.37 8.17 -40.63
N ALA A 126 -20.06 7.40 -41.68
CA ALA A 126 -20.26 5.95 -41.71
C ALA A 126 -19.40 5.25 -40.64
N VAL A 127 -18.12 5.59 -40.56
CA VAL A 127 -17.19 5.08 -39.55
C VAL A 127 -17.66 5.44 -38.14
N ASN A 128 -18.11 6.68 -37.91
CA ASN A 128 -18.67 7.13 -36.63
C ASN A 128 -19.96 6.39 -36.23
N ARG A 129 -20.71 5.87 -37.21
CA ARG A 129 -21.87 4.99 -36.98
C ARG A 129 -21.51 3.51 -36.86
N GLY A 130 -20.21 3.18 -36.88
CA GLY A 130 -19.70 1.81 -36.76
C GLY A 130 -19.81 0.99 -38.05
N LEU A 131 -19.98 1.64 -39.20
CA LEU A 131 -20.02 0.98 -40.52
C LEU A 131 -18.60 0.88 -41.08
N ASP A 132 -18.26 -0.23 -41.73
CA ASP A 132 -17.00 -0.38 -42.46
C ASP A 132 -17.18 0.13 -43.90
N PRO A 133 -16.55 1.26 -44.29
CA PRO A 133 -16.68 1.82 -45.63
C PRO A 133 -16.03 0.94 -46.72
N ARG A 134 -15.29 -0.12 -46.33
CA ARG A 134 -14.64 -1.07 -47.25
C ARG A 134 -15.44 -2.37 -47.43
N SER A 135 -16.52 -2.56 -46.67
CA SER A 135 -17.34 -3.77 -46.75
C SER A 135 -18.15 -3.78 -48.06
N THR A 136 -17.93 -4.78 -48.90
CA THR A 136 -18.68 -5.01 -50.16
C THR A 136 -19.92 -5.88 -49.98
N GLN A 137 -20.24 -6.31 -48.75
CA GLN A 137 -21.41 -7.15 -48.48
C GLN A 137 -22.63 -6.32 -48.04
N GLU A 138 -23.72 -6.38 -48.80
CA GLU A 138 -25.01 -5.72 -48.51
C GLU A 138 -25.66 -6.17 -47.18
N ASN A 139 -25.25 -7.32 -46.61
CA ASN A 139 -25.86 -7.92 -45.41
C ASN A 139 -25.10 -7.69 -44.10
N ASN A 140 -23.97 -6.97 -44.10
CA ASN A 140 -23.25 -6.66 -42.86
C ASN A 140 -23.69 -5.29 -42.32
N SER A 141 -24.88 -5.31 -41.71
CA SER A 141 -25.31 -4.36 -40.68
C SER A 141 -24.18 -4.10 -39.66
N PRO A 142 -24.20 -2.97 -38.91
CA PRO A 142 -23.16 -2.67 -37.91
C PRO A 142 -22.87 -3.89 -37.02
N PRO A 143 -21.62 -4.08 -36.56
CA PRO A 143 -21.22 -5.29 -35.84
C PRO A 143 -22.27 -5.65 -34.81
N LYS A 144 -22.98 -6.77 -35.02
CA LYS A 144 -24.05 -7.21 -34.12
C LYS A 144 -23.41 -7.42 -32.76
N TRP A 145 -23.93 -6.75 -31.73
CA TRP A 145 -23.50 -7.00 -30.34
C TRP A 145 -23.68 -8.50 -30.04
N SER A 146 -22.57 -9.23 -30.05
CA SER A 146 -22.54 -10.62 -29.62
C SER A 146 -22.40 -10.66 -28.10
N PHE A 147 -22.85 -11.74 -27.47
CA PHE A 147 -22.66 -11.92 -26.02
C PHE A 147 -21.18 -11.78 -25.61
N SER A 148 -20.28 -12.36 -26.40
CA SER A 148 -18.84 -12.26 -26.18
C SER A 148 -18.31 -10.82 -26.38
N GLY A 149 -18.76 -10.10 -27.41
CA GLY A 149 -18.45 -8.69 -27.59
C GLY A 149 -18.96 -7.82 -26.43
N ALA A 150 -20.12 -8.16 -25.87
CA ALA A 150 -20.66 -7.52 -24.67
C ALA A 150 -19.81 -7.78 -23.43
N CYS A 151 -19.33 -9.01 -23.23
CA CYS A 151 -18.39 -9.35 -22.17
C CYS A 151 -17.07 -8.59 -22.32
N SER A 152 -16.50 -8.52 -23.53
CA SER A 152 -15.26 -7.78 -23.80
C SER A 152 -15.42 -6.29 -23.53
N PHE A 153 -16.49 -5.66 -24.01
CA PHE A 153 -16.79 -4.25 -23.70
C PHE A 153 -16.90 -4.04 -22.18
N SER A 154 -17.72 -4.86 -21.52
CA SER A 154 -17.97 -4.77 -20.09
C SER A 154 -16.69 -4.92 -19.26
N LEU A 155 -15.82 -5.87 -19.62
CA LEU A 155 -14.51 -6.08 -19.01
C LEU A 155 -13.63 -4.84 -19.19
N THR A 156 -13.45 -4.37 -20.42
CA THR A 156 -12.56 -3.24 -20.72
C THR A 156 -12.96 -1.93 -20.04
N VAL A 157 -14.27 -1.74 -19.78
CA VAL A 157 -14.78 -0.59 -19.02
C VAL A 157 -14.40 -0.69 -17.54
N VAL A 158 -14.66 -1.82 -16.88
CA VAL A 158 -14.40 -1.95 -15.43
C VAL A 158 -12.93 -2.12 -15.09
N THR A 159 -12.13 -2.67 -16.01
CA THR A 159 -10.67 -2.77 -15.87
C THR A 159 -9.94 -1.53 -16.36
N THR A 160 -10.66 -0.51 -16.83
CA THR A 160 -10.12 0.76 -17.34
C THR A 160 -9.10 0.61 -18.46
N ILE A 161 -9.14 -0.48 -19.23
CA ILE A 161 -8.26 -0.68 -20.40
C ILE A 161 -8.72 0.20 -21.56
N GLY A 162 -10.01 0.14 -21.89
CA GLY A 162 -10.65 0.96 -22.93
C GLY A 162 -9.93 1.05 -24.27
N TYR A 163 -9.98 0.00 -25.11
CA TYR A 163 -9.36 0.03 -26.45
C TYR A 163 -9.94 1.08 -27.43
N GLY A 164 -11.08 1.69 -27.14
CA GLY A 164 -11.70 2.67 -28.05
C GLY A 164 -12.28 2.09 -29.36
N ASN A 165 -12.21 0.78 -29.56
CA ASN A 165 -12.80 0.10 -30.72
C ASN A 165 -14.33 -0.09 -30.61
N LEU A 166 -14.88 0.03 -29.40
CA LEU A 166 -16.31 -0.02 -29.08
C LEU A 166 -16.66 1.07 -28.07
N ALA A 167 -17.59 1.96 -28.42
CA ALA A 167 -18.03 3.05 -27.56
C ALA A 167 -19.54 3.31 -27.69
N PRO A 168 -20.23 3.71 -26.60
CA PRO A 168 -21.64 4.06 -26.67
C PRO A 168 -21.85 5.39 -27.40
N TYR A 169 -22.65 5.36 -28.47
CA TYR A 169 -23.02 6.55 -29.24
C TYR A 169 -24.29 7.24 -28.74
N THR A 170 -25.25 6.47 -28.20
CA THR A 170 -26.54 7.03 -27.76
C THR A 170 -26.43 7.68 -26.38
N PRO A 171 -27.20 8.75 -26.10
CA PRO A 171 -27.21 9.39 -24.78
C PRO A 171 -27.54 8.40 -23.64
N GLY A 172 -28.49 7.48 -23.88
CA GLY A 172 -28.84 6.45 -22.90
C GLY A 172 -27.72 5.44 -22.65
N GLY A 173 -27.02 5.00 -23.70
CA GLY A 173 -25.87 4.10 -23.56
C GLY A 173 -24.69 4.76 -22.82
N GLN A 174 -24.46 6.05 -23.07
CA GLN A 174 -23.45 6.84 -22.38
C GLN A 174 -23.79 6.98 -20.88
N ALA A 175 -25.03 7.33 -20.55
CA ALA A 175 -25.49 7.43 -19.16
C ALA A 175 -25.38 6.09 -18.41
N PHE A 176 -25.75 4.97 -19.06
CA PHE A 176 -25.57 3.64 -18.51
C PHE A 176 -24.09 3.32 -18.24
N CYS A 177 -23.20 3.66 -19.19
CA CYS A 177 -21.76 3.41 -19.04
C CYS A 177 -21.16 4.18 -17.85
N VAL A 178 -21.60 5.42 -17.61
CA VAL A 178 -21.18 6.21 -16.43
C VAL A 178 -21.60 5.53 -15.13
N MET A 179 -22.86 5.09 -15.04
CA MET A 179 -23.37 4.36 -13.87
C MET A 179 -22.66 3.01 -13.68
N TYR A 180 -22.44 2.27 -14.76
CA TYR A 180 -21.76 0.98 -14.69
C TYR A 180 -20.30 1.13 -14.26
N GLY A 181 -19.56 2.08 -14.82
CA GLY A 181 -18.15 2.33 -14.48
C GLY A 181 -17.96 2.84 -13.05
N SER A 182 -18.84 3.72 -12.55
CA SER A 182 -18.72 4.29 -11.20
C SER A 182 -18.79 3.25 -10.07
N PHE A 183 -19.50 2.13 -10.27
CA PHE A 183 -19.48 1.00 -9.32
C PHE A 183 -18.51 -0.11 -9.73
N GLY A 184 -18.41 -0.39 -11.03
CA GLY A 184 -17.60 -1.49 -11.55
C GLY A 184 -16.10 -1.27 -11.38
N ILE A 185 -15.60 -0.04 -11.60
CA ILE A 185 -14.17 0.28 -11.49
C ILE A 185 -13.67 0.13 -10.04
N PRO A 186 -14.31 0.74 -9.01
CA PRO A 186 -13.88 0.53 -7.62
C PRO A 186 -13.96 -0.93 -7.19
N LEU A 187 -15.02 -1.65 -7.56
CA LEU A 187 -15.18 -3.07 -7.21
C LEU A 187 -14.07 -3.92 -7.84
N THR A 188 -13.73 -3.64 -9.10
CA THR A 188 -12.64 -4.32 -9.81
C THR A 188 -11.29 -4.00 -9.17
N ALA A 189 -11.04 -2.74 -8.80
CA ALA A 189 -9.80 -2.36 -8.10
C ALA A 189 -9.64 -3.11 -6.76
N VAL A 190 -10.71 -3.22 -5.96
CA VAL A 190 -10.72 -3.99 -4.71
C VAL A 190 -10.48 -5.48 -4.97
N LEU A 191 -11.12 -6.05 -5.99
CA LEU A 191 -10.93 -7.44 -6.38
C LEU A 191 -9.46 -7.71 -6.76
N LEU A 192 -8.87 -6.88 -7.62
CA LEU A 192 -7.47 -7.01 -8.04
C LEU A 192 -6.53 -6.90 -6.83
N ALA A 193 -6.77 -5.96 -5.91
CA ALA A 193 -5.98 -5.82 -4.68
C ALA A 193 -6.06 -7.06 -3.78
N LYS A 194 -7.26 -7.65 -3.60
CA LYS A 194 -7.44 -8.85 -2.78
C LYS A 194 -6.78 -10.09 -3.39
N VAL A 195 -6.86 -10.24 -4.71
CA VAL A 195 -6.17 -11.33 -5.42
C VAL A 195 -4.66 -11.16 -5.31
N ALA A 196 -4.13 -9.95 -5.50
CA ALA A 196 -2.72 -9.64 -5.31
C ALA A 196 -2.23 -9.97 -3.88
N GLN A 197 -2.97 -9.55 -2.85
CA GLN A 197 -2.68 -9.89 -1.45
C GLN A 197 -2.67 -11.41 -1.20
N GLY A 198 -3.62 -12.14 -1.78
CA GLY A 198 -3.68 -13.61 -1.66
C GLY A 198 -2.48 -14.30 -2.29
N LEU A 199 -2.06 -13.85 -3.48
CA LEU A 199 -0.87 -14.37 -4.18
C LEU A 199 0.43 -14.03 -3.42
N SER A 200 0.54 -12.82 -2.89
CA SER A 200 1.66 -12.41 -2.02
C SER A 200 1.75 -13.28 -0.77
N GLY A 201 0.60 -13.53 -0.11
CA GLY A 201 0.52 -14.43 1.04
C GLY A 201 0.92 -15.87 0.73
N LEU A 202 0.59 -16.38 -0.46
CA LEU A 202 1.04 -17.71 -0.91
C LEU A 202 2.58 -17.75 -1.04
N ALA A 203 3.20 -16.71 -1.61
CA ALA A 203 4.65 -16.62 -1.71
C ALA A 203 5.32 -16.62 -0.32
N VAL A 204 4.74 -15.91 0.66
CA VAL A 204 5.22 -15.94 2.06
C VAL A 204 5.10 -17.34 2.67
N ARG A 205 3.95 -18.01 2.51
CA ARG A 205 3.75 -19.39 3.03
C ARG A 205 4.75 -20.39 2.44
N ILE A 206 5.09 -20.24 1.16
CA ILE A 206 6.12 -21.07 0.50
C ILE A 206 7.50 -20.76 1.08
N ALA A 207 7.84 -19.48 1.24
CA ALA A 207 9.10 -19.06 1.86
C ALA A 207 9.24 -19.62 3.29
N ASP A 208 8.17 -19.58 4.09
CA ASP A 208 8.16 -20.15 5.44
C ASP A 208 8.29 -21.67 5.45
N ARG A 209 7.68 -22.37 4.48
CA ARG A 209 7.84 -23.82 4.34
C ARG A 209 9.29 -24.19 3.99
N ILE A 210 9.94 -23.42 3.11
CA ILE A 210 11.35 -23.58 2.77
C ILE A 210 12.23 -23.28 4.00
N ARG A 211 11.92 -22.21 4.73
CA ARG A 211 12.61 -21.83 5.99
C ARG A 211 12.58 -22.96 7.01
N ARG A 212 11.41 -23.58 7.23
CA ARG A 212 11.27 -24.73 8.15
C ARG A 212 12.06 -25.96 7.69
N SER A 213 12.16 -26.17 6.38
CA SER A 213 12.87 -27.33 5.81
C SER A 213 14.40 -27.14 5.76
N LYS A 214 14.87 -25.89 5.73
CA LYS A 214 16.29 -25.51 5.65
C LYS A 214 16.60 -24.35 6.63
N PRO A 215 16.67 -24.61 7.94
CA PRO A 215 16.90 -23.57 8.96
C PRO A 215 18.25 -22.84 8.83
N GLN A 216 19.23 -23.47 8.17
CA GLN A 216 20.57 -22.95 8.00
C GLN A 216 20.70 -21.87 6.90
N TRP A 217 19.61 -21.58 6.17
CA TRP A 217 19.61 -20.57 5.11
C TRP A 217 19.14 -19.21 5.64
N ASN A 218 19.74 -18.12 5.13
CA ASN A 218 19.39 -16.77 5.55
C ASN A 218 17.90 -16.49 5.27
N PRO A 219 17.08 -16.15 6.29
CA PRO A 219 15.65 -15.88 6.13
C PRO A 219 15.34 -14.76 5.15
N LYS A 220 16.14 -13.69 5.12
CA LYS A 220 15.97 -12.59 4.14
C LYS A 220 16.23 -13.09 2.72
N GLY A 221 17.30 -13.87 2.54
CA GLY A 221 17.67 -14.45 1.24
C GLY A 221 16.60 -15.38 0.67
N ILE A 222 16.02 -16.26 1.51
CA ILE A 222 14.92 -17.14 1.06
C ILE A 222 13.73 -16.33 0.58
N ARG A 223 13.30 -15.32 1.35
CA ARG A 223 12.14 -14.50 1.00
C ARG A 223 12.35 -13.73 -0.30
N ASP A 224 13.54 -13.18 -0.50
CA ASP A 224 13.87 -12.42 -1.71
C ASP A 224 13.96 -13.33 -2.95
N VAL A 225 14.54 -14.53 -2.81
CA VAL A 225 14.57 -15.54 -3.90
C VAL A 225 13.17 -16.01 -4.27
N VAL A 226 12.32 -16.32 -3.28
CA VAL A 226 10.94 -16.76 -3.54
C VAL A 226 10.13 -15.65 -4.21
N ARG A 227 10.29 -14.39 -3.76
CA ARG A 227 9.65 -13.24 -4.41
C ARG A 227 10.13 -13.06 -5.85
N ALA A 228 11.45 -13.10 -6.07
CA ALA A 228 12.02 -12.99 -7.42
C ALA A 228 11.52 -14.10 -8.35
N PHE A 229 11.47 -15.34 -7.85
CA PHE A 229 10.92 -16.48 -8.59
C PHE A 229 9.44 -16.29 -8.94
N PHE A 230 8.62 -15.79 -8.00
CA PHE A 230 7.20 -15.58 -8.24
C PHE A 230 6.95 -14.49 -9.29
N VAL A 231 7.75 -13.41 -9.25
CA VAL A 231 7.68 -12.32 -10.23
C VAL A 231 8.14 -12.81 -11.61
N THR A 232 9.26 -13.52 -11.72
CA THR A 232 9.75 -14.00 -13.02
C THR A 232 8.82 -15.03 -13.64
N LEU A 233 8.29 -15.96 -12.83
CA LEU A 233 7.29 -16.93 -13.28
C LEU A 233 6.01 -16.24 -13.74
N GLY A 234 5.50 -15.26 -12.98
CA GLY A 234 4.30 -14.52 -13.35
C GLY A 234 4.46 -13.70 -14.63
N LEU A 235 5.61 -13.04 -14.83
CA LEU A 235 5.91 -12.34 -16.09
C LEU A 235 5.91 -13.32 -17.27
N ALA A 236 6.49 -14.51 -17.12
CA ALA A 236 6.46 -15.53 -18.18
C ALA A 236 5.03 -16.00 -18.49
N VAL A 237 4.22 -16.26 -17.46
CA VAL A 237 2.85 -16.78 -17.60
C VAL A 237 1.86 -15.74 -18.13
N PHE A 238 2.02 -14.47 -17.78
CA PHE A 238 1.05 -13.42 -18.10
C PHE A 238 1.47 -12.48 -19.23
N LEU A 239 2.76 -12.41 -19.60
CA LEU A 239 3.21 -11.65 -20.78
C LEU A 239 3.66 -12.56 -21.93
N ILE A 240 4.56 -13.52 -21.66
CA ILE A 240 5.23 -14.29 -22.73
C ILE A 240 4.32 -15.38 -23.31
N LEU A 241 3.75 -16.22 -22.44
CA LEU A 241 2.89 -17.33 -22.85
C LEU A 241 1.67 -16.87 -23.68
N PRO A 242 0.87 -15.87 -23.24
CA PRO A 242 -0.22 -15.37 -24.06
C PRO A 242 0.25 -14.71 -25.34
N ALA A 243 1.38 -13.98 -25.34
CA ALA A 243 1.93 -13.41 -26.58
C ALA A 243 2.27 -14.48 -27.63
N LEU A 244 2.78 -15.65 -27.21
CA LEU A 244 2.97 -16.79 -28.12
C LEU A 244 1.64 -17.30 -28.69
N THR A 245 0.63 -17.47 -27.84
CA THR A 245 -0.69 -17.95 -28.30
C THR A 245 -1.36 -16.96 -29.26
N VAL A 246 -1.32 -15.66 -28.96
CA VAL A 246 -1.85 -14.60 -29.81
C VAL A 246 -1.09 -14.54 -31.13
N SER A 247 0.23 -14.68 -31.12
CA SER A 247 1.04 -14.71 -32.34
C SER A 247 0.63 -15.84 -33.30
N LEU A 248 0.30 -17.02 -32.75
CA LEU A 248 -0.13 -18.19 -33.53
C LEU A 248 -1.57 -18.06 -34.04
N VAL A 249 -2.48 -17.50 -33.25
CA VAL A 249 -3.91 -17.42 -33.59
C VAL A 249 -4.24 -16.20 -34.45
N GLU A 250 -3.66 -15.04 -34.13
CA GLU A 250 -3.93 -13.77 -34.83
C GLU A 250 -3.07 -13.56 -36.08
N GLY A 251 -2.07 -14.43 -36.30
CA GLY A 251 -1.09 -14.28 -37.38
C GLY A 251 -0.15 -13.08 -37.19
N TRP A 252 -0.11 -12.51 -35.98
CA TRP A 252 0.78 -11.41 -35.66
C TRP A 252 2.19 -11.94 -35.39
N ASN A 253 3.21 -11.14 -35.69
CA ASN A 253 4.55 -11.47 -35.20
C ASN A 253 4.59 -11.41 -33.65
N PHE A 254 5.58 -12.07 -33.06
CA PHE A 254 5.70 -12.16 -31.60
C PHE A 254 5.79 -10.79 -30.94
N LEU A 255 6.50 -9.83 -31.55
CA LEU A 255 6.66 -8.48 -31.01
C LEU A 255 5.33 -7.73 -30.92
N LYS A 256 4.47 -7.81 -31.95
CA LYS A 256 3.12 -7.23 -31.94
C LYS A 256 2.24 -7.86 -30.86
N SER A 257 2.36 -9.17 -30.68
CA SER A 257 1.61 -9.90 -29.66
C SER A 257 2.07 -9.54 -28.24
N LEU A 258 3.38 -9.40 -28.03
CA LEU A 258 3.94 -8.92 -26.76
C LEU A 258 3.55 -7.47 -26.47
N TYR A 259 3.58 -6.61 -27.49
CA TYR A 259 3.12 -5.23 -27.41
C TYR A 259 1.64 -5.16 -26.99
N PHE A 260 0.78 -5.96 -27.63
CA PHE A 260 -0.63 -6.07 -27.25
C PHE A 260 -0.81 -6.49 -25.79
N MET A 261 -0.08 -7.51 -25.34
CA MET A 261 -0.15 -7.96 -23.94
C MET A 261 0.28 -6.85 -22.96
N PHE A 262 1.38 -6.15 -23.26
CA PHE A 262 1.86 -5.07 -22.43
C PHE A 262 0.87 -3.90 -22.35
N VAL A 263 0.36 -3.41 -23.48
CA VAL A 263 -0.59 -2.28 -23.54
C VAL A 263 -1.92 -2.63 -22.87
N SER A 264 -2.33 -3.90 -22.95
CA SER A 264 -3.56 -4.38 -22.30
C SER A 264 -3.40 -4.51 -20.78
N LEU A 265 -2.31 -5.12 -20.31
CA LEU A 265 -2.07 -5.32 -18.89
C LEU A 265 -1.66 -4.03 -18.17
N SER A 266 -1.02 -3.09 -18.86
CA SER A 266 -0.71 -1.76 -18.31
C SER A 266 -1.93 -0.82 -18.29
N THR A 267 -3.10 -1.28 -18.76
CA THR A 267 -4.34 -0.49 -18.87
C THR A 267 -4.23 0.74 -19.80
N ILE A 268 -3.23 0.77 -20.69
CA ILE A 268 -3.05 1.87 -21.66
C ILE A 268 -4.08 1.78 -22.79
N GLY A 269 -4.27 0.58 -23.35
CA GLY A 269 -5.36 0.27 -24.30
C GLY A 269 -5.45 1.14 -25.56
N PHE A 270 -4.39 1.26 -26.37
CA PHE A 270 -4.45 2.07 -27.60
C PHE A 270 -5.47 1.61 -28.66
N GLY A 271 -5.81 0.31 -28.69
CA GLY A 271 -6.81 -0.24 -29.62
C GLY A 271 -6.36 -0.42 -31.07
N ASP A 272 -5.10 -0.13 -31.37
CA ASP A 272 -4.43 -0.43 -32.63
C ASP A 272 -4.33 -1.95 -32.88
N TYR A 273 -4.17 -2.71 -31.80
CA TYR A 273 -4.27 -4.17 -31.79
C TYR A 273 -5.26 -4.61 -30.71
N VAL A 274 -6.24 -5.44 -31.11
CA VAL A 274 -7.21 -6.06 -30.19
C VAL A 274 -7.39 -7.52 -30.59
N ALA A 275 -6.90 -8.44 -29.76
CA ALA A 275 -7.07 -9.87 -30.00
C ALA A 275 -8.56 -10.23 -30.00
N ALA A 276 -8.92 -11.26 -30.77
CA ALA A 276 -10.29 -11.75 -30.92
C ALA A 276 -11.30 -10.74 -31.49
N SER A 277 -10.83 -9.68 -32.17
CA SER A 277 -11.67 -8.59 -32.67
C SER A 277 -11.44 -8.23 -34.15
N GLN A 278 -10.64 -9.01 -34.90
CA GLN A 278 -10.49 -8.77 -36.34
C GLN A 278 -11.82 -9.02 -37.08
N ARG A 279 -12.16 -8.13 -38.02
CA ARG A 279 -13.46 -8.13 -38.71
C ARG A 279 -13.66 -9.29 -39.69
N ASP A 280 -12.57 -9.78 -40.28
CA ASP A 280 -12.61 -10.80 -41.34
C ASP A 280 -12.38 -12.24 -40.82
N VAL A 281 -12.25 -12.41 -39.49
CA VAL A 281 -11.92 -13.69 -38.85
C VAL A 281 -13.02 -14.11 -37.89
N ASN A 282 -13.57 -15.31 -38.08
CA ASN A 282 -14.53 -15.91 -37.15
C ASN A 282 -13.81 -16.63 -36.00
N TYR A 283 -13.65 -15.94 -34.87
CA TYR A 283 -13.07 -16.53 -33.66
C TYR A 283 -14.04 -17.45 -32.93
N SER A 284 -13.52 -18.52 -32.31
CA SER A 284 -14.30 -19.34 -31.37
C SER A 284 -14.58 -18.56 -30.08
N ALA A 285 -15.77 -18.70 -29.51
CA ALA A 285 -16.12 -18.08 -28.23
C ALA A 285 -15.14 -18.49 -27.10
N ALA A 286 -14.64 -19.73 -27.15
CA ALA A 286 -13.65 -20.23 -26.20
C ALA A 286 -12.35 -19.42 -26.21
N TYR A 287 -11.83 -19.07 -27.39
CA TYR A 287 -10.63 -18.24 -27.51
C TYR A 287 -10.83 -16.85 -26.89
N GLN A 288 -11.99 -16.23 -27.15
CA GLN A 288 -12.33 -14.90 -26.62
C GLN A 288 -12.43 -14.92 -25.08
N ILE A 289 -13.09 -15.93 -24.52
CA ILE A 289 -13.19 -16.10 -23.05
C ILE A 289 -11.80 -16.33 -22.43
N VAL A 290 -10.97 -17.17 -23.06
CA VAL A 290 -9.62 -17.47 -22.57
C VAL A 290 -8.76 -16.20 -22.55
N ILE A 291 -8.74 -15.41 -23.62
CA ILE A 291 -7.92 -14.19 -23.65
C ILE A 291 -8.43 -13.14 -22.65
N SER A 292 -9.75 -12.99 -22.50
CA SER A 292 -10.35 -12.11 -21.50
C SER A 292 -10.01 -12.53 -20.06
N ALA A 293 -10.08 -13.82 -19.76
CA ALA A 293 -9.69 -14.35 -18.45
C ALA A 293 -8.19 -14.14 -18.19
N TRP A 294 -7.36 -14.30 -19.21
CA TRP A 294 -5.92 -14.11 -19.09
C TRP A 294 -5.54 -12.65 -18.81
N ILE A 295 -6.19 -11.70 -19.49
CA ILE A 295 -6.02 -10.27 -19.25
C ILE A 295 -6.43 -9.93 -17.81
N LEU A 296 -7.58 -10.44 -17.34
CA LEU A 296 -8.04 -10.20 -15.98
C LEU A 296 -7.05 -10.74 -14.93
N CYS A 297 -6.56 -11.97 -15.11
CA CYS A 297 -5.55 -12.55 -14.22
C CYS A 297 -4.20 -11.80 -14.30
N GLY A 298 -3.81 -11.36 -15.50
CA GLY A 298 -2.59 -10.59 -15.71
C GLY A 298 -2.64 -9.22 -15.06
N LEU A 299 -3.80 -8.55 -15.04
CA LEU A 299 -3.99 -7.29 -14.31
C LEU A 299 -3.81 -7.47 -12.81
N ALA A 300 -4.34 -8.57 -12.26
CA ALA A 300 -4.16 -8.89 -10.84
C ALA A 300 -2.68 -9.16 -10.51
N PHE A 301 -1.96 -9.81 -11.42
CA PHE A 301 -0.53 -10.01 -11.29
C PHE A 301 0.26 -8.69 -11.41
N LEU A 302 -0.09 -7.80 -12.34
CA LEU A 302 0.59 -6.50 -12.45
C LEU A 302 0.37 -5.64 -11.21
N ALA A 303 -0.83 -5.68 -10.61
CA ALA A 303 -1.11 -5.05 -9.32
C ALA A 303 -0.20 -5.58 -8.20
N LEU A 304 0.07 -6.89 -8.15
CA LEU A 304 1.04 -7.49 -7.23
C LEU A 304 2.47 -6.97 -7.50
N VAL A 305 2.87 -6.87 -8.76
CA VAL A 305 4.20 -6.35 -9.12
C VAL A 305 4.35 -4.89 -8.69
N PHE A 306 3.33 -4.05 -8.88
CA PHE A 306 3.34 -2.67 -8.39
C PHE A 306 3.39 -2.57 -6.86
N ASP A 307 2.68 -3.45 -6.13
CA ASP A 307 2.75 -3.52 -4.67
C ASP A 307 4.18 -3.86 -4.19
N LEU A 308 4.82 -4.85 -4.84
CA LEU A 308 6.20 -5.24 -4.54
C LEU A 308 7.22 -4.14 -4.89
N ILE A 309 7.04 -3.46 -6.03
CA ILE A 309 7.89 -2.36 -6.46
C ILE A 309 7.72 -1.17 -5.51
N THR A 310 6.48 -0.79 -5.15
CA THR A 310 6.19 0.29 -4.21
C THR A 310 6.83 0.01 -2.86
N GLY A 311 6.68 -1.21 -2.31
CA GLY A 311 7.35 -1.59 -1.07
C GLY A 311 8.88 -1.65 -1.16
N GLY A 312 9.44 -1.90 -2.34
CA GLY A 312 10.88 -1.79 -2.61
C GLY A 312 11.35 -0.35 -2.70
N ILE A 313 10.61 0.49 -3.40
CA ILE A 313 10.84 1.92 -3.54
C ILE A 313 10.70 2.61 -2.19
N GLU A 314 9.73 2.27 -1.34
CA GLU A 314 9.63 2.83 0.02
C GLU A 314 10.86 2.51 0.87
N LYS A 315 11.45 1.31 0.75
CA LYS A 315 12.69 0.94 1.44
C LYS A 315 13.92 1.68 0.93
N VAL A 316 13.99 1.93 -0.38
CA VAL A 316 15.09 2.64 -1.02
C VAL A 316 14.93 4.15 -0.84
N SER A 317 13.71 4.67 -0.98
CA SER A 317 13.31 6.04 -0.73
C SER A 317 13.52 6.39 0.74
N GLY A 318 13.14 5.53 1.69
CA GLY A 318 13.48 5.69 3.11
C GLY A 318 14.99 5.62 3.42
N LYS A 319 15.81 5.12 2.49
CA LYS A 319 17.28 5.19 2.56
C LYS A 319 17.89 6.41 1.86
N ILE A 320 17.24 6.94 0.80
CA ILE A 320 17.75 8.02 -0.05
C ILE A 320 17.20 9.38 0.39
N LEU A 321 15.89 9.46 0.65
CA LEU A 321 15.30 10.54 1.42
C LEU A 321 15.65 10.24 2.86
N GLY A 322 16.62 10.96 3.42
CA GLY A 322 16.80 11.05 4.87
C GLY A 322 15.56 11.67 5.51
N GLN A 323 14.42 10.97 5.51
CA GLN A 323 13.38 11.17 6.51
C GLN A 323 14.12 11.08 7.83
N LYS A 324 14.02 12.14 8.66
CA LYS A 324 14.43 12.07 10.06
C LYS A 324 13.77 10.82 10.62
N THR A 325 14.54 9.74 10.77
CA THR A 325 14.03 8.52 11.37
C THR A 325 13.74 8.88 12.81
N SER A 326 12.47 8.90 13.19
CA SER A 326 12.05 9.02 14.59
C SER A 326 12.31 7.72 15.36
N VAL A 327 13.07 6.78 14.79
CA VAL A 327 13.57 5.56 15.43
C VAL A 327 15.08 5.67 15.71
N PRO A 328 15.60 5.11 16.82
CA PRO A 328 14.87 4.36 17.86
C PRO A 328 13.78 5.19 18.56
N LEU A 329 12.67 4.59 18.96
CA LEU A 329 11.63 5.26 19.73
C LEU A 329 11.38 4.44 20.99
N VAL A 330 11.40 5.10 22.14
CA VAL A 330 10.96 4.53 23.42
C VAL A 330 9.72 5.30 23.85
N ILE A 331 8.65 4.57 24.13
CA ILE A 331 7.37 5.13 24.63
C ILE A 331 6.85 4.27 25.76
N ASN A 332 6.34 4.89 26.82
CA ASN A 332 5.64 4.18 27.89
C ASN A 332 4.46 4.95 28.45
N THR A 333 3.55 4.21 29.09
CA THR A 333 2.43 4.78 29.86
C THR A 333 2.95 5.66 31.02
N TRP A 334 2.17 6.68 31.36
CA TRP A 334 2.44 7.63 32.45
C TRP A 334 3.69 8.50 32.29
N GLY A 335 3.87 9.42 33.23
CA GLY A 335 5.01 10.34 33.31
C GLY A 335 6.31 9.71 33.83
N PHE A 336 6.53 8.40 33.66
CA PHE A 336 7.69 7.68 34.18
C PHE A 336 8.96 7.95 33.37
N THR A 337 9.43 9.21 33.36
CA THR A 337 10.52 9.68 32.51
C THR A 337 11.84 8.96 32.77
N ASN A 338 12.14 8.61 34.03
CA ASN A 338 13.35 7.85 34.37
C ASN A 338 13.39 6.48 33.71
N ALA A 339 12.24 5.80 33.60
CA ALA A 339 12.13 4.52 32.90
C ALA A 339 12.41 4.70 31.40
N THR A 340 11.82 5.73 30.78
CA THR A 340 12.06 6.09 29.37
C THR A 340 13.53 6.40 29.12
N GLU A 341 14.16 7.19 29.99
CA GLU A 341 15.59 7.53 29.91
C GLU A 341 16.46 6.28 30.03
N LYS A 342 16.17 5.38 30.97
CA LYS A 342 16.94 4.15 31.14
C LYS A 342 16.84 3.22 29.93
N GLY A 343 15.63 3.04 29.39
CA GLY A 343 15.40 2.29 28.16
C GLY A 343 16.12 2.93 26.96
N THR A 344 16.05 4.26 26.86
CA THR A 344 16.75 5.05 25.83
C THR A 344 18.26 4.84 25.89
N VAL A 345 18.89 5.05 27.05
CA VAL A 345 20.34 4.88 27.20
C VAL A 345 20.79 3.47 26.81
N SER A 346 19.94 2.45 27.06
CA SER A 346 20.24 1.08 26.64
C SER A 346 20.24 0.88 25.12
N ILE A 347 19.33 1.51 24.39
CA ILE A 347 19.23 1.33 22.93
C ILE A 347 20.18 2.26 22.15
N TYR A 348 20.42 3.47 22.64
CA TYR A 348 21.31 4.43 21.98
C TYR A 348 22.80 4.27 22.34
N GLY A 349 23.09 3.52 23.42
CA GLY A 349 24.40 3.54 24.06
C GLY A 349 24.56 4.79 24.94
N VAL A 350 25.34 4.67 26.01
CA VAL A 350 25.60 5.74 26.99
C VAL A 350 25.97 7.04 26.30
N GLU A 351 25.47 8.18 26.81
CA GLU A 351 25.49 9.56 26.27
C GLU A 351 26.85 10.15 25.81
N THR A 352 27.91 9.36 25.73
CA THR A 352 29.20 9.72 25.14
C THR A 352 29.39 9.04 23.81
N TRP A 353 29.50 9.86 22.75
CA TRP A 353 29.80 9.56 21.35
C TRP A 353 31.15 8.84 21.09
N THR A 354 31.55 7.89 21.93
CA THR A 354 32.85 7.21 21.82
C THR A 354 32.71 5.70 21.94
N ALA A 355 32.75 5.06 20.76
CA ALA A 355 33.37 3.76 20.50
C ALA A 355 32.90 2.55 21.33
N LEU A 356 31.88 1.85 20.81
CA LEU A 356 31.98 0.50 20.22
C LEU A 356 30.56 0.03 19.88
N ARG A 357 30.38 -0.41 18.64
CA ARG A 357 29.15 -1.02 18.11
C ARG A 357 28.74 -2.21 18.97
N ASN A 358 27.86 -2.01 19.93
CA ASN A 358 26.89 -3.01 20.35
C ASN A 358 25.54 -2.33 20.14
N ASP A 359 24.89 -2.62 19.01
CA ASP A 359 23.51 -2.20 18.78
C ASP A 359 22.68 -2.74 19.96
N GLY A 360 22.25 -1.87 20.88
CA GLY A 360 21.53 -2.29 22.07
C GLY A 360 20.27 -3.05 21.68
N SER A 361 20.04 -4.22 22.29
CA SER A 361 18.85 -5.01 22.00
C SER A 361 17.61 -4.22 22.43
N VAL A 362 16.57 -4.21 21.58
CA VAL A 362 15.26 -3.64 21.93
C VAL A 362 14.69 -4.29 23.19
N LEU A 363 14.98 -5.58 23.43
CA LEU A 363 14.62 -6.30 24.66
C LEU A 363 15.38 -5.77 25.88
N ASP A 364 16.68 -5.49 25.77
CA ASP A 364 17.46 -4.93 26.88
C ASP A 364 16.95 -3.54 27.27
N ALA A 365 16.48 -2.76 26.29
CA ALA A 365 15.90 -1.44 26.52
C ALA A 365 14.58 -1.52 27.28
N VAL A 366 13.69 -2.43 26.88
CA VAL A 366 12.43 -2.70 27.60
C VAL A 366 12.73 -3.18 29.02
N GLU A 367 13.60 -4.20 29.18
CA GLU A 367 13.93 -4.75 30.49
C GLU A 367 14.47 -3.66 31.42
N LYS A 368 15.53 -2.93 31.01
CA LYS A 368 16.13 -1.90 31.86
C LYS A 368 15.17 -0.75 32.17
N GLY A 369 14.32 -0.37 31.22
CA GLY A 369 13.31 0.66 31.43
C GLY A 369 12.28 0.25 32.48
N CYS A 370 11.70 -0.95 32.33
CA CYS A 370 10.74 -1.48 33.30
C CYS A 370 11.39 -1.75 34.67
N THR A 371 12.60 -2.32 34.73
CA THR A 371 13.34 -2.56 35.98
C THR A 371 13.64 -1.26 36.73
N GLU A 372 13.94 -0.16 36.03
CA GLU A 372 14.10 1.14 36.69
C GLU A 372 12.82 1.57 37.40
N CYS A 373 11.66 1.32 36.78
CA CYS A 373 10.37 1.66 37.36
C CYS A 373 9.98 0.74 38.53
N GLU A 374 10.29 -0.56 38.43
CA GLU A 374 10.16 -1.52 39.53
C GLU A 374 11.02 -1.13 40.75
N ALA A 375 12.24 -0.64 40.51
CA ALA A 375 13.16 -0.21 41.55
C ALA A 375 12.72 1.11 42.22
N GLN A 376 12.23 2.07 41.42
CA GLN A 376 11.74 3.36 41.90
C GLN A 376 10.34 3.29 42.53
N GLN A 377 9.65 2.17 42.38
CA GLN A 377 8.27 2.01 42.81
C GLN A 377 7.38 3.08 42.19
N CYS A 378 7.45 3.26 40.86
CA CYS A 378 6.73 4.33 40.14
C CYS A 378 5.27 4.40 40.59
N ASP A 379 4.87 5.57 41.10
CA ASP A 379 3.56 5.86 41.70
C ASP A 379 3.04 4.80 42.69
N PHE A 380 3.95 3.99 43.21
CA PHE A 380 3.74 2.85 44.10
C PHE A 380 2.89 1.73 43.48
N THR A 381 2.69 1.72 42.17
CA THR A 381 1.87 0.73 41.43
C THR A 381 2.73 -0.24 40.60
N VAL A 382 4.04 -0.01 40.54
CA VAL A 382 5.01 -0.86 39.85
C VAL A 382 6.06 -1.35 40.83
N GLY A 383 6.42 -2.63 40.76
CA GLY A 383 7.42 -3.23 41.64
C GLY A 383 6.94 -3.41 43.09
N TYR A 384 7.89 -3.62 43.99
CA TYR A 384 7.62 -3.95 45.39
C TYR A 384 6.98 -2.79 46.16
N GLY A 385 6.39 -3.09 47.32
CA GLY A 385 5.99 -2.10 48.32
C GLY A 385 4.70 -1.34 48.05
N GLY A 386 3.90 -1.80 47.08
CA GLY A 386 2.59 -1.25 46.76
C GLY A 386 1.53 -2.32 46.57
N SER A 387 0.27 -1.89 46.47
CA SER A 387 -0.92 -2.71 46.21
C SER A 387 -0.94 -4.10 46.88
N PRO A 388 -0.84 -4.17 48.23
CA PRO A 388 -0.99 -5.45 48.93
C PRO A 388 -2.37 -6.06 48.68
N ASP A 389 -2.41 -7.38 48.56
CA ASP A 389 -3.65 -8.17 48.47
C ASP A 389 -4.43 -8.17 49.80
N GLU A 390 -5.56 -8.87 49.84
CA GLU A 390 -6.40 -8.93 51.06
C GLU A 390 -5.69 -9.60 52.26
N HIS A 391 -4.61 -10.37 52.03
CA HIS A 391 -3.76 -10.96 53.06
C HIS A 391 -2.54 -10.09 53.43
N GLY A 392 -2.39 -8.94 52.79
CA GLY A 392 -1.35 -7.97 53.06
C GLY A 392 -0.09 -8.15 52.22
N GLU A 393 -0.08 -9.10 51.27
CA GLU A 393 1.09 -9.39 50.46
C GLU A 393 1.08 -8.66 49.13
N THR A 394 2.21 -8.08 48.77
CA THR A 394 2.45 -7.55 47.41
C THR A 394 2.89 -8.69 46.48
N THR A 395 2.19 -8.88 45.37
CA THR A 395 2.57 -9.81 44.29
C THR A 395 2.68 -9.08 42.96
N LEU A 396 3.64 -9.49 42.11
CA LEU A 396 4.01 -8.77 40.89
C LEU A 396 3.58 -9.52 39.63
N ASP A 397 3.15 -8.75 38.64
CA ASP A 397 2.78 -9.23 37.30
C ASP A 397 3.69 -8.55 36.28
N ALA A 398 4.31 -9.31 35.37
CA ALA A 398 5.13 -8.75 34.30
C ALA A 398 5.15 -9.59 33.03
N LEU A 399 5.39 -8.95 31.89
CA LEU A 399 5.54 -9.58 30.58
C LEU A 399 6.59 -8.86 29.76
N ILE A 400 7.36 -9.62 28.99
CA ILE A 400 8.24 -9.10 27.94
C ILE A 400 8.00 -9.88 26.64
N MET A 401 8.05 -9.17 25.50
CA MET A 401 7.77 -9.72 24.18
C MET A 401 8.76 -9.20 23.14
N ASP A 402 9.33 -10.11 22.34
CA ASP A 402 10.11 -9.78 21.14
C ASP A 402 9.18 -9.73 19.92
N GLY A 403 9.06 -8.58 19.28
CA GLY A 403 8.21 -8.43 18.10
C GLY A 403 8.77 -9.11 16.85
N THR A 404 10.03 -9.56 16.85
CA THR A 404 10.68 -10.21 15.71
C THR A 404 10.37 -11.70 15.65
N THR A 405 10.46 -12.38 16.79
CA THR A 405 10.15 -13.81 16.91
C THR A 405 8.71 -14.06 17.34
N LEU A 406 8.07 -13.04 17.94
CA LEU A 406 6.81 -13.13 18.69
C LEU A 406 6.92 -13.99 19.95
N ASP A 407 8.14 -14.25 20.42
CA ASP A 407 8.36 -14.92 21.69
C ASP A 407 7.91 -14.01 22.84
N VAL A 408 7.31 -14.62 23.85
CA VAL A 408 6.77 -13.96 25.02
C VAL A 408 7.25 -14.71 26.25
N GLY A 409 7.71 -13.98 27.25
CA GLY A 409 7.86 -14.47 28.60
C GLY A 409 7.04 -13.64 29.57
N ALA A 410 6.38 -14.31 30.50
CA ALA A 410 5.50 -13.68 31.47
C ALA A 410 5.57 -14.36 32.83
N VAL A 411 5.37 -13.56 33.87
CA VAL A 411 5.14 -14.01 35.23
C VAL A 411 3.92 -13.32 35.80
N ALA A 412 3.12 -14.03 36.58
CA ALA A 412 2.00 -13.43 37.30
C ALA A 412 1.90 -13.96 38.71
N ASP A 413 1.36 -13.14 39.61
CA ASP A 413 1.33 -13.42 41.04
C ASP A 413 2.73 -13.81 41.56
N LEU A 414 3.79 -13.16 41.04
CA LEU A 414 5.17 -13.45 41.42
C LEU A 414 5.40 -12.96 42.85
N ARG A 415 5.81 -13.89 43.72
CA ARG A 415 6.02 -13.62 45.15
C ARG A 415 7.52 -13.51 45.44
N ARG A 416 7.90 -12.63 46.36
CA ARG A 416 9.23 -12.55 46.97
C ARG A 416 10.42 -12.39 46.01
N VAL A 417 10.21 -11.82 44.82
CA VAL A 417 11.27 -11.46 43.86
C VAL A 417 10.96 -10.09 43.28
N LYS A 418 11.90 -9.14 43.37
CA LYS A 418 11.65 -7.73 43.03
C LYS A 418 11.65 -7.42 41.52
N ASN A 419 12.49 -8.12 40.76
CA ASN A 419 12.75 -7.82 39.35
C ASN A 419 11.81 -8.62 38.43
N ALA A 420 10.51 -8.32 38.45
CA ALA A 420 9.50 -9.15 37.81
C ALA A 420 9.69 -9.24 36.28
N ILE A 421 9.98 -8.14 35.61
CA ILE A 421 10.23 -8.13 34.15
C ILE A 421 11.46 -8.96 33.75
N SER A 422 12.51 -8.96 34.58
CA SER A 422 13.70 -9.79 34.34
C SER A 422 13.39 -11.27 34.51
N VAL A 423 12.55 -11.64 35.48
CA VAL A 423 12.09 -13.04 35.60
C VAL A 423 11.23 -13.42 34.38
N ALA A 424 10.35 -12.53 33.92
CA ALA A 424 9.58 -12.74 32.69
C ALA A 424 10.50 -12.99 31.48
N ARG A 425 11.59 -12.23 31.35
CA ARG A 425 12.63 -12.47 30.34
C ARG A 425 13.29 -13.83 30.48
N SER A 426 13.64 -14.25 31.70
CA SER A 426 14.17 -15.60 31.93
C SER A 426 13.18 -16.70 31.55
N VAL A 427 11.86 -16.51 31.74
CA VAL A 427 10.85 -17.46 31.26
C VAL A 427 10.94 -17.60 29.73
N MET A 428 11.03 -16.48 29.00
CA MET A 428 11.16 -16.44 27.54
C MET A 428 12.44 -17.14 27.05
N GLU A 429 13.58 -16.88 27.71
CA GLU A 429 14.89 -17.32 27.22
C GLU A 429 15.30 -18.72 27.71
N HIS A 430 14.73 -19.22 28.81
CA HIS A 430 15.16 -20.46 29.46
C HIS A 430 14.08 -21.52 29.61
N THR A 431 12.90 -21.29 29.03
CA THR A 431 11.84 -22.30 28.99
C THR A 431 11.22 -22.38 27.61
N THR A 432 10.45 -23.44 27.34
CA THR A 432 9.59 -23.52 26.15
C THR A 432 8.16 -23.03 26.45
N HIS A 433 7.93 -22.53 27.67
CA HIS A 433 6.66 -22.02 28.13
C HIS A 433 6.62 -20.50 28.03
N THR A 434 5.42 -19.95 27.93
CA THR A 434 5.22 -18.50 27.82
C THR A 434 5.03 -17.83 29.18
N MET A 435 4.41 -18.52 30.14
CA MET A 435 3.95 -17.91 31.38
C MET A 435 4.10 -18.86 32.56
N LEU A 436 4.68 -18.38 33.66
CA LEU A 436 4.73 -19.05 34.96
C LEU A 436 3.99 -18.21 36.01
N VAL A 437 3.39 -18.84 37.02
CA VAL A 437 2.60 -18.10 38.01
C VAL A 437 2.85 -18.53 39.46
N GLY A 438 2.59 -17.61 40.39
CA GLY A 438 2.57 -17.87 41.82
C GLY A 438 3.91 -18.29 42.40
N GLU A 439 3.84 -19.13 43.44
CA GLU A 439 5.00 -19.73 44.11
C GLU A 439 5.96 -20.47 43.17
N GLN A 440 5.45 -21.09 42.11
CA GLN A 440 6.27 -21.86 41.18
C GLN A 440 7.06 -20.92 40.24
N ALA A 441 6.55 -19.73 39.94
CA ALA A 441 7.32 -18.70 39.27
C ALA A 441 8.47 -18.20 40.15
N SER A 442 8.24 -18.04 41.45
CA SER A 442 9.28 -17.67 42.42
C SER A 442 10.35 -18.76 42.51
N ALA A 443 9.97 -20.03 42.60
CA ALA A 443 10.93 -21.14 42.62
C ALA A 443 11.82 -21.16 41.36
N PHE A 444 11.21 -20.99 40.18
CA PHE A 444 11.94 -20.84 38.92
C PHE A 444 12.89 -19.64 38.96
N ALA A 445 12.45 -18.48 39.46
CA ALA A 445 13.30 -17.31 39.58
C ALA A 445 14.54 -17.59 40.46
N LEU A 446 14.38 -18.30 41.58
CA LEU A 446 15.53 -18.69 42.42
C LEU A 446 16.49 -19.63 41.68
N GLU A 447 15.98 -20.57 40.89
CA GLU A 447 16.80 -21.45 40.03
C GLU A 447 17.59 -20.65 38.98
N MET A 448 17.01 -19.57 38.46
CA MET A 448 17.67 -18.65 37.52
C MET A 448 18.62 -17.65 38.21
N GLY A 449 18.78 -17.72 39.53
CA GLY A 449 19.74 -16.92 40.30
C GLY A 449 19.20 -15.58 40.81
N PHE A 450 17.88 -15.34 40.73
CA PHE A 450 17.26 -14.18 41.39
C PHE A 450 17.25 -14.39 42.91
N ALA A 451 17.36 -13.28 43.66
CA ALA A 451 17.36 -13.34 45.12
C ALA A 451 15.93 -13.29 45.67
N GLU A 452 15.63 -14.17 46.62
CA GLU A 452 14.42 -14.04 47.44
C GLU A 452 14.51 -12.75 48.27
N SER A 453 13.45 -11.95 48.24
CA SER A 453 13.40 -10.64 48.88
C SER A 453 12.00 -10.34 49.40
N ASP A 454 11.93 -9.63 50.52
CA ASP A 454 10.66 -9.10 51.00
C ASP A 454 10.13 -8.03 50.03
N LEU A 455 8.87 -8.16 49.63
CA LEU A 455 8.18 -7.20 48.76
C LEU A 455 7.40 -6.16 49.57
N HIS A 456 7.26 -6.33 50.89
CA HIS A 456 6.58 -5.34 51.72
C HIS A 456 7.43 -4.08 51.94
N THR A 457 6.74 -2.96 52.13
CA THR A 457 7.31 -1.74 52.71
C THR A 457 6.45 -1.29 53.88
N HIS A 458 6.93 -0.31 54.64
CA HIS A 458 6.12 0.30 55.70
C HIS A 458 4.78 0.82 55.16
N ARG A 459 4.80 1.41 53.95
CA ARG A 459 3.61 1.89 53.25
C ARG A 459 2.60 0.78 52.95
N SER A 460 3.02 -0.31 52.30
CA SER A 460 2.09 -1.40 51.96
C SER A 460 1.49 -2.04 53.22
N ILE A 461 2.29 -2.19 54.27
CA ILE A 461 1.83 -2.71 55.56
C ILE A 461 0.80 -1.76 56.18
N GLU A 462 1.07 -0.46 56.23
CA GLU A 462 0.14 0.55 56.76
C GLU A 462 -1.16 0.62 55.95
N GLN A 463 -1.08 0.56 54.62
CA GLN A 463 -2.25 0.50 53.73
C GLN A 463 -3.14 -0.70 54.06
N TRP A 464 -2.54 -1.89 54.18
CA TRP A 464 -3.28 -3.10 54.53
C TRP A 464 -3.88 -3.03 55.95
N ILE A 465 -3.13 -2.55 56.95
CA ILE A 465 -3.63 -2.39 58.32
C ILE A 465 -4.81 -1.42 58.34
N ALA A 466 -4.71 -0.27 57.66
CA ALA A 466 -5.77 0.73 57.59
C ALA A 466 -7.03 0.16 56.91
N TRP A 467 -6.86 -0.59 55.82
CA TRP A 467 -7.96 -1.25 55.11
C TRP A 467 -8.63 -2.35 55.93
N ASN A 468 -7.84 -3.18 56.61
CA ASN A 468 -8.33 -4.23 57.51
C ASN A 468 -9.10 -3.63 58.70
N ASN A 469 -8.59 -2.54 59.29
CA ASN A 469 -9.28 -1.78 60.34
C ASN A 469 -10.60 -1.16 59.84
N LYS A 470 -10.71 -0.87 58.55
CA LYS A 470 -11.94 -0.41 57.89
C LYS A 470 -12.86 -1.57 57.47
N LYS A 471 -12.73 -2.75 58.08
CA LYS A 471 -13.51 -3.95 57.76
C LYS A 471 -13.38 -4.35 56.29
N CYS A 472 -12.17 -4.24 55.75
CA CYS A 472 -11.83 -4.67 54.41
C CYS A 472 -12.63 -3.94 53.30
N GLN A 473 -12.75 -2.62 53.42
CA GLN A 473 -13.47 -1.79 52.45
C GLN A 473 -12.58 -0.71 51.82
N PRO A 474 -12.63 -0.52 50.50
CA PRO A 474 -13.44 -1.27 49.54
C PRO A 474 -12.86 -2.67 49.21
N ASN A 475 -13.65 -3.60 48.68
CA ASN A 475 -13.15 -4.92 48.22
C ASN A 475 -13.87 -5.43 46.97
N TYR A 476 -13.32 -6.49 46.37
CA TYR A 476 -13.77 -7.08 45.11
C TYR A 476 -14.70 -8.30 45.28
N ARG A 477 -15.13 -8.62 46.50
CA ARG A 477 -15.94 -9.81 46.80
C ARG A 477 -17.42 -9.53 46.47
N LYS A 478 -18.04 -10.44 45.73
CA LYS A 478 -19.47 -10.36 45.35
C LYS A 478 -20.16 -11.70 45.54
N ASN A 479 -21.47 -11.68 45.80
CA ASN A 479 -22.30 -12.89 45.92
C ASN A 479 -21.77 -13.91 46.96
N VAL A 480 -21.31 -13.41 48.11
CA VAL A 480 -20.76 -14.23 49.20
C VAL A 480 -21.36 -13.85 50.56
N SER A 481 -21.26 -14.77 51.51
CA SER A 481 -21.61 -14.60 52.92
C SER A 481 -20.38 -14.86 53.81
N PRO A 482 -20.14 -14.09 54.88
CA PRO A 482 -20.91 -12.93 55.33
C PRO A 482 -20.87 -11.77 54.33
N ASP A 483 -21.80 -10.81 54.46
CA ASP A 483 -21.95 -9.65 53.57
C ASP A 483 -20.59 -8.95 53.34
N PRO A 484 -20.05 -8.95 52.10
CA PRO A 484 -18.72 -8.45 51.81
C PRO A 484 -18.59 -6.94 52.02
N SER A 485 -19.70 -6.19 52.12
CA SER A 485 -19.65 -4.75 52.45
C SER A 485 -19.37 -4.46 53.93
N LYS A 486 -19.36 -5.49 54.79
CA LYS A 486 -19.35 -5.35 56.26
C LYS A 486 -18.37 -6.25 56.99
N SER A 487 -17.78 -7.21 56.30
CA SER A 487 -16.92 -8.25 56.87
C SER A 487 -15.67 -8.43 56.02
N CYS A 488 -14.63 -9.04 56.60
CA CYS A 488 -13.43 -9.49 55.90
C CYS A 488 -13.51 -10.97 55.51
N GLY A 489 -14.66 -11.62 55.71
CA GLY A 489 -14.81 -13.07 55.55
C GLY A 489 -14.42 -13.86 56.81
N PRO A 490 -14.01 -15.13 56.68
CA PRO A 490 -13.87 -15.88 55.43
C PRO A 490 -15.21 -16.02 54.71
N TYR A 491 -15.17 -15.93 53.38
CA TYR A 491 -16.35 -15.90 52.55
C TYR A 491 -16.76 -17.29 52.08
N LYS A 492 -18.07 -17.50 51.98
CA LYS A 492 -18.68 -18.67 51.33
C LYS A 492 -19.64 -18.21 50.23
N PRO A 493 -19.75 -18.94 49.11
CA PRO A 493 -20.69 -18.61 48.04
C PRO A 493 -22.12 -18.53 48.55
N LEU A 494 -22.87 -17.53 48.10
CA LEU A 494 -24.33 -17.49 48.22
C LEU A 494 -24.96 -18.37 47.14
N ASN A 495 -26.15 -18.90 47.42
CA ASN A 495 -26.93 -19.55 46.37
C ASN A 495 -27.29 -18.52 45.28
N PRO A 496 -27.35 -18.92 44.00
CA PRO A 496 -27.73 -18.01 42.91
C PRO A 496 -29.06 -17.27 43.12
N ALA A 497 -30.01 -17.89 43.82
CA ALA A 497 -31.29 -17.27 44.18
C ALA A 497 -31.14 -16.09 45.17
N ASP A 498 -30.05 -16.03 45.91
CA ASP A 498 -29.76 -15.02 46.93
C ASP A 498 -28.79 -13.93 46.41
N TRP A 499 -28.43 -13.97 45.13
CA TRP A 499 -27.57 -12.94 44.53
C TRP A 499 -28.32 -11.61 44.49
N LYS A 500 -27.69 -10.57 45.03
CA LYS A 500 -28.19 -9.21 44.93
C LYS A 500 -27.68 -8.61 43.63
N GLU A 501 -28.47 -7.75 42.98
CA GLU A 501 -27.96 -6.88 41.94
C GLU A 501 -26.92 -5.92 42.55
N THR A 502 -25.65 -6.30 42.49
CA THR A 502 -24.56 -5.38 42.74
C THR A 502 -24.40 -4.50 41.50
N PRO A 503 -24.28 -3.17 41.66
CA PRO A 503 -23.85 -2.30 40.56
C PRO A 503 -22.60 -2.91 39.91
N SER A 504 -22.51 -2.82 38.58
CA SER A 504 -21.38 -3.33 37.77
C SER A 504 -20.05 -2.55 38.01
N TYR A 505 -19.88 -1.98 39.19
CA TYR A 505 -18.88 -0.97 39.50
C TYR A 505 -17.82 -1.51 40.46
N SER A 506 -16.56 -1.40 40.03
CA SER A 506 -15.39 -1.54 40.90
C SER A 506 -15.35 -0.33 41.84
N PRO A 507 -15.26 -0.52 43.16
CA PRO A 507 -15.27 0.58 44.11
C PRO A 507 -13.97 1.39 43.98
N HIS A 508 -14.06 2.56 43.33
CA HIS A 508 -13.03 3.59 43.23
C HIS A 508 -11.68 3.10 42.69
N SER A 509 -11.42 3.33 41.41
CA SER A 509 -10.03 3.49 40.97
C SER A 509 -9.69 4.97 41.12
N ASP A 510 -9.09 5.33 42.24
CA ASP A 510 -8.26 6.54 42.21
C ASP A 510 -7.11 6.28 41.21
N GLU A 511 -6.53 7.34 40.65
CA GLU A 511 -5.40 7.28 39.69
C GLU A 511 -4.31 6.30 40.18
N PHE A 512 -4.14 6.16 41.50
CA PHE A 512 -3.11 5.34 42.13
C PHE A 512 -3.46 3.87 42.42
N ASP A 513 -4.61 3.35 41.97
CA ASP A 513 -5.04 1.99 42.37
C ASP A 513 -4.59 0.88 41.42
N HIS A 514 -4.34 1.15 40.13
CA HIS A 514 -4.10 0.13 39.07
C HIS A 514 -3.07 0.49 38.00
N ASP A 515 -2.20 1.48 38.24
CA ASP A 515 -1.27 1.90 37.21
C ASP A 515 -0.24 0.82 36.86
N THR A 516 0.05 0.73 35.57
CA THR A 516 0.98 -0.23 34.99
C THR A 516 1.96 0.53 34.13
N ILE A 517 3.26 0.25 34.28
CA ILE A 517 4.21 0.64 33.24
C ILE A 517 4.05 -0.34 32.09
N GLY A 518 3.67 0.16 30.92
CA GLY A 518 3.73 -0.54 29.66
C GLY A 518 4.67 0.23 28.75
N MET A 519 5.75 -0.41 28.30
CA MET A 519 6.80 0.18 27.48
C MET A 519 6.89 -0.50 26.11
N ILE A 520 7.06 0.29 25.07
CA ILE A 520 7.31 -0.17 23.70
C ILE A 520 8.61 0.48 23.22
N VAL A 521 9.47 -0.34 22.61
CA VAL A 521 10.69 0.12 21.97
C VAL A 521 10.65 -0.25 20.49
N ILE A 522 10.67 0.76 19.62
CA ILE A 522 10.78 0.59 18.17
C ILE A 522 12.23 0.86 17.78
N GLY A 523 12.99 -0.20 17.48
CA GLY A 523 14.34 -0.11 16.94
C GLY A 523 14.34 -0.03 15.41
N ALA A 524 15.53 0.07 14.81
CA ALA A 524 15.68 0.18 13.37
C ALA A 524 15.25 -1.09 12.59
N ASN A 525 15.34 -2.27 13.22
CA ASN A 525 15.05 -3.56 12.58
C ASN A 525 14.22 -4.52 13.45
N ALA A 526 13.90 -4.13 14.67
CA ALA A 526 13.24 -4.97 15.66
C ALA A 526 12.38 -4.09 16.57
N THR A 527 11.39 -4.70 17.20
CA THR A 527 10.52 -4.08 18.19
C THR A 527 10.47 -4.97 19.42
N ALA A 528 10.33 -4.37 20.59
CA ALA A 528 10.08 -5.11 21.83
C ALA A 528 9.06 -4.34 22.66
N GLY A 529 8.35 -5.06 23.50
CA GLY A 529 7.45 -4.46 24.46
C GLY A 529 7.48 -5.21 25.78
N GLY A 530 7.14 -4.52 26.85
CA GLY A 530 7.00 -5.14 28.14
C GLY A 530 6.19 -4.32 29.11
N SER A 531 5.67 -4.98 30.13
CA SER A 531 4.83 -4.40 31.16
C SER A 531 5.17 -4.95 32.53
N SER A 532 4.97 -4.13 33.57
CA SER A 532 5.14 -4.53 34.97
C SER A 532 4.17 -3.75 35.87
N THR A 533 3.63 -4.43 36.88
CA THR A 533 2.71 -3.85 37.88
C THR A 533 2.70 -4.70 39.15
N ASN A 534 2.31 -4.11 40.28
CA ASN A 534 1.89 -4.84 41.47
C ASN A 534 0.35 -5.05 41.52
N GLY A 535 -0.35 -4.61 40.49
CA GLY A 535 -1.76 -4.88 40.25
C GLY A 535 -2.69 -4.12 41.17
N ALA A 536 -3.89 -4.68 41.36
CA ALA A 536 -4.95 -4.02 42.08
C ALA A 536 -4.75 -3.95 43.59
N LEU A 537 -4.89 -2.75 44.17
CA LEU A 537 -4.87 -2.56 45.62
C LEU A 537 -5.97 -3.40 46.28
N HIS A 538 -5.61 -4.22 47.28
CA HIS A 538 -6.49 -5.12 48.02
C HIS A 538 -7.17 -6.18 47.16
N LYS A 539 -6.53 -6.56 46.06
CA LYS A 539 -6.98 -7.65 45.19
C LYS A 539 -7.19 -8.95 45.97
N VAL A 540 -8.07 -9.80 45.44
CA VAL A 540 -8.17 -11.17 45.93
C VAL A 540 -6.84 -11.89 45.66
N PRO A 541 -6.26 -12.62 46.61
CA PRO A 541 -5.01 -13.35 46.43
C PRO A 541 -5.06 -14.25 45.19
N GLY A 542 -4.00 -14.21 44.37
CA GLY A 542 -3.94 -14.88 43.08
C GLY A 542 -4.65 -14.16 41.92
N ARG A 543 -5.19 -12.94 42.12
CA ARG A 543 -5.71 -12.11 41.02
C ARG A 543 -4.56 -11.67 40.12
N VAL A 544 -4.74 -11.93 38.82
CA VAL A 544 -3.83 -11.51 37.75
C VAL A 544 -4.53 -10.48 36.88
N GLY A 545 -3.84 -9.38 36.55
CA GLY A 545 -4.34 -8.33 35.67
C GLY A 545 -4.08 -8.57 34.18
N ASP A 546 -4.14 -7.51 33.38
CA ASP A 546 -3.80 -7.51 31.95
C ASP A 546 -2.29 -7.43 31.69
N ALA A 547 -1.53 -6.85 32.62
CA ALA A 547 -0.09 -6.61 32.48
C ALA A 547 0.74 -7.85 32.06
N PRO A 548 0.50 -9.08 32.57
CA PRO A 548 1.28 -10.24 32.17
C PRO A 548 0.65 -11.01 30.98
N ILE A 549 -0.39 -10.46 30.35
CA ILE A 549 -1.17 -11.13 29.30
C ILE A 549 -0.87 -10.50 27.94
N ALA A 550 -0.21 -11.24 27.06
CA ALA A 550 0.09 -10.79 25.70
C ALA A 550 -1.20 -10.42 24.96
N GLY A 551 -1.23 -9.24 24.37
CA GLY A 551 -2.40 -8.72 23.67
C GLY A 551 -3.35 -7.91 24.54
N ALA A 552 -3.33 -8.11 25.85
CA ALA A 552 -4.05 -7.26 26.80
C ALA A 552 -3.16 -6.08 27.23
N GLY A 553 -2.17 -6.33 28.09
CA GLY A 553 -1.25 -5.31 28.57
C GLY A 553 -0.36 -4.80 27.45
N VAL A 554 0.42 -5.67 26.81
CA VAL A 554 1.35 -5.29 25.73
C VAL A 554 1.26 -6.25 24.55
N TYR A 555 1.46 -5.72 23.35
CA TYR A 555 1.66 -6.51 22.13
C TYR A 555 2.57 -5.79 21.16
N VAL A 556 3.51 -6.51 20.54
CA VAL A 556 4.46 -5.96 19.56
C VAL A 556 4.66 -6.91 18.38
N ASP A 557 4.90 -6.34 17.20
CA ASP A 557 5.24 -7.06 15.97
C ASP A 557 6.17 -6.18 15.12
N SER A 558 7.37 -6.69 14.79
CA SER A 558 8.40 -5.97 14.04
C SER A 558 8.03 -5.70 12.58
N GLU A 559 6.92 -6.22 12.08
CA GLU A 559 6.34 -5.85 10.78
C GLU A 559 5.34 -4.69 10.87
N VAL A 560 4.94 -4.28 12.08
CA VAL A 560 3.87 -3.30 12.28
C VAL A 560 4.22 -2.21 13.30
N GLY A 561 4.54 -2.58 14.53
CA GLY A 561 4.61 -1.67 15.66
C GLY A 561 4.29 -2.34 16.99
N GLY A 562 3.87 -1.55 17.97
CA GLY A 562 3.51 -2.00 19.29
C GLY A 562 2.42 -1.18 19.95
N ALA A 563 1.75 -1.78 20.92
CA ALA A 563 0.80 -1.11 21.80
C ALA A 563 0.95 -1.60 23.25
N ALA A 564 0.72 -0.70 24.19
CA ALA A 564 0.83 -0.95 25.63
C ALA A 564 -0.29 -0.22 26.38
N GLY A 565 -0.92 -0.90 27.33
CA GLY A 565 -2.08 -0.43 28.07
C GLY A 565 -1.84 -0.29 29.58
N THR A 566 -2.75 0.45 30.22
CA THR A 566 -2.86 0.62 31.68
C THR A 566 -4.34 0.80 32.06
N GLY A 567 -4.71 0.54 33.32
CA GLY A 567 -6.06 0.76 33.84
C GLY A 567 -6.71 -0.50 34.45
N ASP A 568 -8.02 -0.65 34.28
CA ASP A 568 -8.78 -1.80 34.79
C ASP A 568 -8.45 -3.08 34.01
N GLY A 569 -7.43 -3.80 34.51
CA GLY A 569 -6.94 -5.03 33.89
C GLY A 569 -7.99 -6.13 33.71
N ASP A 570 -9.00 -6.21 34.57
CA ASP A 570 -10.05 -7.23 34.50
C ASP A 570 -11.02 -6.98 33.34
N ILE A 571 -11.21 -5.71 32.94
CA ILE A 571 -11.96 -5.35 31.72
C ILE A 571 -11.02 -5.38 30.51
N THR A 572 -9.81 -4.83 30.60
CA THR A 572 -8.81 -4.80 29.50
C THR A 572 -8.60 -6.17 28.88
N MET A 573 -8.39 -7.20 29.70
CA MET A 573 -8.14 -8.56 29.22
C MET A 573 -9.32 -9.18 28.45
N ARG A 574 -10.54 -8.67 28.61
CA ARG A 574 -11.72 -9.15 27.86
C ARG A 574 -11.73 -8.69 26.40
N PHE A 575 -10.97 -7.65 26.08
CA PHE A 575 -10.96 -7.02 24.76
C PHE A 575 -9.62 -7.12 24.02
N LEU A 576 -8.53 -7.45 24.73
CA LEU A 576 -7.17 -7.53 24.16
C LEU A 576 -6.82 -6.27 23.34
N PRO A 577 -6.91 -5.06 23.93
CA PRO A 577 -6.83 -3.83 23.17
C PRO A 577 -5.45 -3.59 22.55
N SER A 578 -4.36 -4.02 23.19
CA SER A 578 -3.01 -3.88 22.64
C SER A 578 -2.83 -4.69 21.36
N TYR A 579 -3.29 -5.95 21.36
CA TYR A 579 -3.33 -6.76 20.12
C TYR A 579 -4.20 -6.09 19.06
N GLN A 580 -5.39 -5.65 19.44
CA GLN A 580 -6.34 -5.04 18.51
C GLN A 580 -5.82 -3.74 17.88
N ALA A 581 -5.12 -2.91 18.64
CA ALA A 581 -4.50 -1.68 18.17
C ALA A 581 -3.38 -1.98 17.16
N VAL A 582 -2.52 -2.97 17.44
CA VAL A 582 -1.51 -3.43 16.49
C VAL A 582 -2.15 -3.93 15.19
N GLU A 583 -3.24 -4.69 15.25
CA GLU A 583 -3.93 -5.14 14.03
C GLU A 583 -4.60 -4.00 13.25
N TYR A 584 -5.08 -2.94 13.92
CA TYR A 584 -5.53 -1.74 13.20
C TYR A 584 -4.37 -1.02 12.50
N MET A 585 -3.21 -0.90 13.16
CA MET A 585 -2.01 -0.36 12.53
C MET A 585 -1.53 -1.22 11.35
N ARG A 586 -1.67 -2.56 11.45
CA ARG A 586 -1.39 -3.48 10.33
C ARG A 586 -2.28 -3.18 9.12
N GLY A 587 -3.52 -2.75 9.36
CA GLY A 587 -4.44 -2.26 8.33
C GLY A 587 -4.10 -0.88 7.75
N GLY A 588 -3.00 -0.24 8.16
CA GLY A 588 -2.56 1.08 7.71
C GLY A 588 -3.11 2.25 8.53
N MET A 589 -3.70 1.99 9.70
CA MET A 589 -4.20 3.05 10.58
C MET A 589 -3.06 3.74 11.34
N ALA A 590 -3.16 5.06 11.52
CA ALA A 590 -2.22 5.81 12.36
C ALA A 590 -2.31 5.38 13.84
N PRO A 591 -1.20 5.39 14.61
CA PRO A 591 -1.16 4.86 15.98
C PRO A 591 -2.20 5.46 16.95
N GLU A 592 -2.34 6.79 16.97
CA GLU A 592 -3.33 7.48 17.82
C GLU A 592 -4.75 6.99 17.56
N LYS A 593 -5.13 6.92 16.27
CA LYS A 593 -6.46 6.46 15.85
C LYS A 593 -6.68 4.98 16.15
N ALA A 594 -5.63 4.16 16.04
CA ALA A 594 -5.68 2.74 16.38
C ALA A 594 -5.95 2.53 17.88
N CYS A 595 -5.22 3.26 18.73
CA CYS A 595 -5.43 3.32 20.17
C CYS A 595 -6.87 3.77 20.52
N GLN A 596 -7.35 4.85 19.91
CA GLN A 596 -8.69 5.38 20.13
C GLN A 596 -9.79 4.38 19.74
N LEU A 597 -9.65 3.74 18.57
CA LEU A 597 -10.64 2.76 18.12
C LEU A 597 -10.64 1.51 18.99
N ALA A 598 -9.49 1.05 19.49
CA ALA A 598 -9.40 -0.07 20.42
C ALA A 598 -10.14 0.23 21.73
N LEU A 599 -9.90 1.40 22.33
CA LEU A 599 -10.57 1.84 23.57
C LEU A 599 -12.06 2.09 23.40
N SER A 600 -12.48 2.69 22.28
CA SER A 600 -13.90 2.99 22.02
C SER A 600 -14.79 1.74 22.07
N ARG A 601 -14.25 0.56 21.72
CA ARG A 601 -14.97 -0.72 21.82
C ARG A 601 -15.23 -1.12 23.27
N ILE A 602 -14.27 -0.84 24.15
CA ILE A 602 -14.39 -1.09 25.59
C ILE A 602 -15.39 -0.09 26.17
N GLY A 603 -15.18 1.21 25.96
CA GLY A 603 -16.06 2.28 26.45
C GLY A 603 -17.52 2.11 26.00
N LYS A 604 -17.76 1.65 24.77
CA LYS A 604 -19.12 1.34 24.29
C LYS A 604 -19.82 0.23 25.10
N LYS A 605 -19.07 -0.75 25.61
CA LYS A 605 -19.63 -1.87 26.39
C LYS A 605 -19.61 -1.58 27.89
N TYR A 606 -18.60 -0.85 28.35
CA TYR A 606 -18.34 -0.47 29.74
C TYR A 606 -18.08 1.05 29.78
N PRO A 607 -19.13 1.90 29.85
CA PRO A 607 -18.96 3.35 29.82
C PRO A 607 -18.10 3.90 30.96
N ASN A 608 -18.13 3.25 32.11
CA ASN A 608 -17.33 3.61 33.29
C ASN A 608 -15.97 2.88 33.35
N TYR A 609 -15.49 2.38 32.21
CA TYR A 609 -14.17 1.76 32.13
C TYR A 609 -13.09 2.82 32.37
N HIS A 610 -11.97 2.40 32.95
CA HIS A 610 -10.80 3.23 33.16
C HIS A 610 -9.61 2.58 32.48
N GLY A 611 -9.08 3.20 31.45
CA GLY A 611 -7.84 2.76 30.85
C GLY A 611 -7.37 3.60 29.69
N ALA A 612 -6.09 3.46 29.42
CA ALA A 612 -5.40 4.18 28.36
C ALA A 612 -4.47 3.24 27.60
N LEU A 613 -4.17 3.60 26.35
CA LEU A 613 -3.21 2.91 25.51
C LEU A 613 -2.23 3.90 24.90
N VAL A 614 -0.97 3.47 24.79
CA VAL A 614 0.04 4.08 23.92
C VAL A 614 0.31 3.14 22.75
N CYS A 615 0.48 3.70 21.55
CA CYS A 615 0.71 2.98 20.31
C CYS A 615 1.90 3.60 19.56
N ALA A 616 2.72 2.77 18.91
CA ALA A 616 3.77 3.21 18.02
C ALA A 616 3.92 2.26 16.84
N ASN A 617 4.24 2.77 15.64
CA ASN A 617 4.50 1.94 14.47
C ASN A 617 5.98 1.91 14.07
N ILE A 618 6.34 1.00 13.17
CA ILE A 618 7.72 0.82 12.68
C ILE A 618 8.28 2.03 11.90
N LYS A 619 7.43 3.00 11.53
CA LYS A 619 7.87 4.28 10.94
C LYS A 619 8.31 5.28 12.01
N GLY A 620 8.09 4.96 13.29
CA GLY A 620 8.32 5.84 14.43
C GLY A 620 7.23 6.91 14.59
N GLU A 621 6.06 6.72 13.98
CA GLU A 621 4.85 7.46 14.36
C GLU A 621 4.32 6.85 15.66
N TYR A 622 3.72 7.68 16.50
CA TYR A 622 3.17 7.26 17.79
C TYR A 622 1.93 8.07 18.16
N GLY A 623 1.24 7.63 19.19
CA GLY A 623 0.10 8.33 19.77
C GLY A 623 -0.47 7.57 20.95
N ALA A 624 -1.44 8.17 21.62
CA ALA A 624 -2.12 7.57 22.75
C ALA A 624 -3.62 7.81 22.67
N ALA A 625 -4.39 7.06 23.45
CA ALA A 625 -5.79 7.36 23.70
C ALA A 625 -6.14 6.98 25.13
N CYS A 626 -7.18 7.61 25.67
CA CYS A 626 -7.66 7.38 27.03
C CYS A 626 -9.19 7.34 27.06
N HIS A 627 -9.74 6.38 27.79
CA HIS A 627 -11.15 6.30 28.18
C HIS A 627 -11.17 6.15 29.70
N TRP A 628 -11.33 7.27 30.41
CA TRP A 628 -11.26 7.28 31.87
C TRP A 628 -12.13 8.41 32.44
N PRO A 629 -13.40 8.13 32.80
CA PRO A 629 -14.24 9.13 33.45
C PRO A 629 -13.61 9.67 34.74
N GLY A 630 -13.38 10.98 34.79
CA GLY A 630 -12.80 11.67 35.94
C GLY A 630 -11.30 11.96 35.83
N LEU A 631 -10.60 11.45 34.82
CA LEU A 631 -9.25 11.88 34.47
C LEU A 631 -9.33 12.85 33.28
N ASP A 632 -8.78 14.05 33.41
CA ASP A 632 -8.85 15.04 32.32
C ASP A 632 -7.91 14.66 31.16
N LYS A 633 -6.67 14.31 31.49
CA LYS A 633 -5.61 14.00 30.53
C LYS A 633 -4.78 12.84 31.01
N PHE A 634 -4.46 11.93 30.09
CA PHE A 634 -3.55 10.83 30.33
C PHE A 634 -2.13 11.21 29.89
N PRO A 635 -1.15 11.25 30.81
CA PRO A 635 0.25 11.48 30.46
C PRO A 635 0.92 10.21 29.94
N TYR A 636 1.86 10.35 29.00
CA TYR A 636 2.74 9.28 28.55
C TYR A 636 4.13 9.85 28.21
N SER A 637 5.17 9.04 28.39
CA SER A 637 6.56 9.47 28.21
C SER A 637 7.13 8.94 26.91
N ILE A 638 7.82 9.80 26.16
CA ILE A 638 8.46 9.44 24.88
C ILE A 638 9.88 9.97 24.78
N ARG A 639 10.74 9.24 24.07
CA ARG A 639 12.04 9.72 23.59
C ARG A 639 12.36 9.12 22.22
N ASN A 640 12.83 9.98 21.32
CA ASN A 640 13.25 9.63 19.96
C ASN A 640 14.36 10.58 19.49
N PRO A 641 15.00 10.40 18.31
CA PRO A 641 16.12 11.25 17.88
C PRO A 641 15.73 12.71 17.62
N THR A 642 14.45 12.98 17.42
CA THR A 642 13.93 14.34 17.16
C THR A 642 13.73 15.12 18.46
N VAL A 643 13.41 14.42 19.55
CA VAL A 643 13.19 14.98 20.87
C VAL A 643 14.43 14.71 21.74
N LYS A 644 15.28 15.74 21.90
CA LYS A 644 16.63 15.62 22.51
C LYS A 644 16.64 15.14 23.97
N SER A 645 15.51 15.19 24.67
CA SER A 645 15.32 14.74 26.06
C SER A 645 14.00 13.99 26.17
N THR A 646 13.81 13.15 27.19
CA THR A 646 12.48 12.54 27.42
C THR A 646 11.46 13.63 27.66
N THR A 647 10.31 13.53 26.99
CA THR A 647 9.18 14.43 27.14
C THR A 647 7.96 13.66 27.59
N VAL A 648 7.18 14.29 28.47
CA VAL A 648 5.85 13.82 28.83
C VAL A 648 4.85 14.52 27.90
N GLU A 649 4.16 13.73 27.09
CA GLU A 649 3.03 14.18 26.29
C GLU A 649 1.72 13.81 26.98
N GLN A 650 0.61 14.40 26.54
CA GLN A 650 -0.70 14.19 27.13
C GLN A 650 -1.78 14.06 26.05
N VAL A 651 -2.73 13.16 26.27
CA VAL A 651 -3.94 13.04 25.44
C VAL A 651 -5.18 13.25 26.30
N ASP A 652 -6.19 13.92 25.75
CA ASP A 652 -7.47 14.13 26.44
C ASP A 652 -8.19 12.78 26.58
N CYS A 653 -8.73 12.51 27.78
CA CYS A 653 -9.52 11.31 28.02
C CYS A 653 -10.96 11.52 27.52
N GLN A 654 -11.45 10.58 26.71
CA GLN A 654 -12.84 10.58 26.27
C GLN A 654 -13.76 10.25 27.45
N GLN A 655 -14.87 10.98 27.55
CA GLN A 655 -15.96 10.73 28.51
C GLN A 655 -16.99 9.76 27.93
#